data_AF-A0A182WMJ5-F1
#
_entry.id   AF-A0A182WMJ5-F1
#
_cell.length_a   1.000
_cell.length_b   1.000
_cell.length_c   1.000
_cell.angle_alpha   90.00
_cell.angle_beta   90.00
_cell.angle_gamma   90.00
#
_symmetry.space_group_name_H-M   'P 1'
#
loop_
_entity.id
_entity.type
_entity.pdbx_description
1 polymer ?
#
loop_
_entity_poly.entity_id
_entity_poly.type
_entity_poly.pdbx_seq_one_letter_code
_entity_poly.pdbx_strand_id
1 'polypeptide(L)'
;MASTPSPAASTMDVLEAVLVKLDEGDYKTAIDVIADPANDTTIKLQSMELVSLVANHLTDANAEHKPELYSATETILNGIAHKCSPPEVLYELMEKVHTATSDDVFTSLLKSMQVSILRLPAKRARCLEWVFQTIFDYLDKIPLPDVLNKDMEEREEDLLECEESIRRLLQLYITLLLFLEPIVKQLAQPSDKVFFETSLTQKNALIHFLLRLMGKLFPVLQLQRIEKPRKTLRHPSKLPAGKSYSIQVAEDLIRSFVLLVKDPLFLLPYGEQRNNLQSKRKKADSDEKSDNESYTLEGLAVLFYLLLSEGLLPDTAPQIYDRRYIFEMGLRYVVILLSGERTVVYYKGIRLAQALVKLVKDSGLSSRDLGEPIHRTFCERYVRALERTGSVRNRAVGISVLTDYIHTFDDEGRYMIISHMLKTFDDDSVRAYAITVYKDLISSDVRDKPAEAPLVRWYSGDVLQDMLTNHICVLRKGVKTDLIDNSYSITSALSALWVLLKTDQCNRSHIWDYFGTLEAQFLVELRKAIDITRAHYKNEMKATEVDNHPIMEQSAELTVSMLNGELPPVLTKEKKVELCQGMLLRLDMLDFQLARVNGAIEQMRRRNVLSNSRTLGKTETVKSVTTIPRRNLGSTGLLRRANETFDDFRAREEKKEQEYAKQQQAAGATGTAGSSSTHTDTFSSTTEEQTDPTVERTKALILDAALAFVQSHGWSKQAIAKGAEAVNYPSVSHGLFPRGGIELVHHFYKQCNLKLIDYLKQETADVEKVPNPSEFARKAIQFRLSLLEPYLKYWPQALGLMALPPNAPHSLANVLTLVDDICYYAGDRSVDFNWYTRRIGLACIYKTAELYMLQDTSAGFEKTWKFLERRMEEASLVHEFLVKSEDATHHLQNAVGSAFTTARNILGLNFDRR
;
A
#
# COMPACT_ATOMS: atom_id res chain seq x y z
N MET A 1 25.02 -93.23 31.59
CA MET A 1 23.59 -92.87 31.66
C MET A 1 23.36 -92.06 32.93
N ALA A 2 23.12 -90.77 32.80
CA ALA A 2 22.33 -89.92 33.70
C ALA A 2 22.48 -88.48 33.18
N SER A 3 21.53 -88.11 32.32
CA SER A 3 21.40 -86.83 31.66
C SER A 3 21.14 -85.70 32.67
N THR A 4 21.98 -84.69 32.62
CA THR A 4 21.72 -83.34 33.14
C THR A 4 20.45 -82.76 32.52
N PRO A 5 19.46 -82.28 33.29
CA PRO A 5 18.34 -81.55 32.72
C PRO A 5 18.78 -80.12 32.35
N SER A 6 18.36 -79.66 31.18
CA SER A 6 18.56 -78.31 30.67
C SER A 6 17.76 -77.28 31.48
N PRO A 7 18.20 -76.01 31.53
CA PRO A 7 17.37 -74.91 32.01
C PRO A 7 16.60 -74.36 30.81
N ALA A 8 15.43 -74.92 30.52
CA ALA A 8 14.55 -74.42 29.46
C ALA A 8 13.10 -74.63 29.85
N ALA A 9 12.58 -73.75 30.71
CA ALA A 9 11.15 -73.61 30.92
C ALA A 9 10.79 -72.16 31.33
N SER A 10 9.97 -71.54 30.48
CA SER A 10 9.08 -70.39 30.72
C SER A 10 9.67 -69.01 30.99
N THR A 11 10.42 -68.44 30.05
CA THR A 11 10.29 -67.01 29.74
C THR A 11 9.23 -66.90 28.63
N MET A 12 7.97 -66.82 29.02
CA MET A 12 6.90 -66.43 28.10
C MET A 12 7.27 -65.03 27.60
N ASP A 13 7.46 -64.90 26.30
CA ASP A 13 8.04 -63.71 25.68
C ASP A 13 7.17 -62.50 26.07
N VAL A 14 7.73 -61.53 26.81
CA VAL A 14 6.96 -60.37 27.32
C VAL A 14 6.32 -59.63 26.15
N LEU A 15 6.96 -59.68 24.98
CA LEU A 15 6.45 -59.23 23.70
C LEU A 15 5.12 -59.92 23.30
N GLU A 16 5.10 -61.25 23.24
CA GLU A 16 3.89 -62.03 22.91
C GLU A 16 2.79 -61.84 23.95
N ALA A 17 3.15 -61.78 25.23
CA ALA A 17 2.18 -61.56 26.30
C ALA A 17 1.49 -60.19 26.23
N VAL A 18 2.22 -59.14 25.83
CA VAL A 18 1.65 -57.79 25.66
C VAL A 18 0.80 -57.73 24.39
N LEU A 19 1.24 -58.31 23.28
CA LEU A 19 0.51 -58.29 22.00
C LEU A 19 -0.79 -59.09 22.05
N VAL A 20 -0.74 -60.31 22.60
CA VAL A 20 -1.94 -61.16 22.74
C VAL A 20 -3.00 -60.45 23.60
N LYS A 21 -2.60 -59.80 24.70
CA LYS A 21 -3.52 -59.07 25.57
C LYS A 21 -4.10 -57.80 24.92
N LEU A 22 -3.31 -57.14 24.07
CA LEU A 22 -3.78 -56.00 23.28
C LEU A 22 -4.81 -56.44 22.23
N ASP A 23 -4.60 -57.59 21.58
CA ASP A 23 -5.51 -58.16 20.59
C ASP A 23 -6.79 -58.73 21.24
N GLU A 24 -6.70 -59.26 22.46
CA GLU A 24 -7.83 -59.76 23.26
C GLU A 24 -8.68 -58.64 23.90
N GLY A 25 -8.19 -57.40 23.92
CA GLY A 25 -8.88 -56.24 24.49
C GLY A 25 -8.72 -56.07 26.00
N ASP A 26 -7.81 -56.80 26.65
CA ASP A 26 -7.52 -56.67 28.08
C ASP A 26 -6.38 -55.67 28.34
N TYR A 27 -6.71 -54.39 28.16
CA TYR A 27 -5.74 -53.29 28.20
C TYR A 27 -5.12 -53.07 29.58
N LYS A 28 -5.88 -53.33 30.66
CA LYS A 28 -5.39 -53.10 32.03
C LYS A 28 -4.26 -54.08 32.36
N THR A 29 -4.45 -55.35 32.03
CA THR A 29 -3.42 -56.35 32.32
C THR A 29 -2.21 -56.23 31.40
N ALA A 30 -2.36 -55.65 30.20
CA ALA A 30 -1.23 -55.31 29.34
C ALA A 30 -0.37 -54.17 29.95
N ILE A 31 -1.00 -53.14 30.51
CA ILE A 31 -0.31 -52.05 31.21
C ILE A 31 0.40 -52.57 32.47
N ASP A 32 -0.26 -53.45 33.25
CA ASP A 32 0.30 -54.02 34.48
C ASP A 32 1.56 -54.87 34.19
N VAL A 33 1.59 -55.61 33.08
CA VAL A 33 2.76 -56.40 32.66
C VAL A 33 3.98 -55.51 32.40
N ILE A 34 3.77 -54.32 31.84
CA ILE A 34 4.85 -53.35 31.61
C ILE A 34 5.21 -52.61 32.90
N ALA A 35 4.26 -52.42 33.83
CA ALA A 35 4.53 -51.80 35.12
C ALA A 35 5.40 -52.70 36.02
N ASP A 36 5.24 -54.02 35.94
CA ASP A 36 5.93 -54.99 36.79
C ASP A 36 7.47 -54.89 36.70
N PRO A 37 8.19 -54.65 37.81
CA PRO A 37 9.65 -54.58 37.83
C PRO A 37 10.34 -55.91 37.50
N ALA A 38 9.66 -57.06 37.60
CA ALA A 38 10.24 -58.36 37.23
C ALA A 38 10.54 -58.46 35.72
N ASN A 39 9.82 -57.70 34.89
CA ASN A 39 9.95 -57.71 33.43
C ASN A 39 10.95 -56.66 32.90
N ASP A 40 11.58 -55.87 33.77
CA ASP A 40 12.45 -54.76 33.35
C ASP A 40 13.68 -55.21 32.54
N THR A 41 14.23 -56.39 32.83
CA THR A 41 15.41 -56.91 32.14
C THR A 41 15.09 -57.38 30.73
N THR A 42 13.94 -58.02 30.52
CA THR A 42 13.45 -58.48 29.22
C THR A 42 12.99 -57.31 28.35
N ILE A 43 12.27 -56.35 28.93
CA ILE A 43 11.84 -55.11 28.24
C ILE A 43 13.04 -54.32 27.70
N LYS A 44 14.16 -54.27 28.43
CA LYS A 44 15.39 -53.61 27.96
C LYS A 44 16.09 -54.35 26.83
N LEU A 45 15.98 -55.68 26.78
CA LEU A 45 16.57 -56.52 25.72
C LEU A 45 15.76 -56.44 24.41
N GLN A 46 14.44 -56.28 24.50
CA GLN A 46 13.51 -56.28 23.35
C GLN A 46 12.94 -54.88 23.05
N SER A 47 13.67 -53.82 23.42
CA SER A 47 13.20 -52.43 23.38
C SER A 47 12.72 -52.00 21.97
N MET A 48 13.46 -52.33 20.92
CA MET A 48 13.13 -51.92 19.54
C MET A 48 11.90 -52.65 18.99
N GLU A 49 11.83 -53.98 19.17
CA GLU A 49 10.71 -54.80 18.69
C GLU A 49 9.42 -54.44 19.42
N LEU A 50 9.49 -54.24 20.74
CA LEU A 50 8.34 -53.87 21.55
C LEU A 50 7.79 -52.49 21.13
N VAL A 51 8.66 -51.49 20.90
CA VAL A 51 8.24 -50.15 20.44
C VAL A 51 7.64 -50.23 19.03
N SER A 52 8.25 -50.96 18.10
CA SER A 52 7.78 -51.05 16.72
C SER A 52 6.40 -51.67 16.60
N LEU A 53 6.18 -52.78 17.31
CA LEU A 53 4.94 -53.56 17.31
C LEU A 53 3.82 -52.83 18.05
N VAL A 54 4.11 -52.27 19.22
CA VAL A 54 3.13 -51.46 19.97
C VAL A 54 2.74 -50.21 19.17
N ALA A 55 3.71 -49.51 18.57
CA ALA A 55 3.44 -48.31 17.78
C ALA A 55 2.62 -48.58 16.51
N ASN A 56 2.63 -49.81 15.96
CA ASN A 56 1.76 -50.17 14.82
C ASN A 56 0.27 -50.10 15.16
N HIS A 57 -0.12 -50.17 16.44
CA HIS A 57 -1.51 -50.01 16.85
C HIS A 57 -1.94 -48.53 16.89
N LEU A 58 -1.01 -47.57 16.78
CA LEU A 58 -1.32 -46.15 16.61
C LEU A 58 -1.66 -45.83 15.14
N THR A 59 -2.91 -46.08 14.76
CA THR A 59 -3.44 -45.76 13.42
C THR A 59 -4.75 -44.98 13.53
N ASP A 60 -5.09 -44.25 12.47
CA ASP A 60 -6.33 -43.45 12.40
C ASP A 60 -7.58 -44.32 12.57
N ALA A 61 -7.58 -45.51 11.95
CA ALA A 61 -8.66 -46.49 12.09
C ALA A 61 -8.86 -46.92 13.55
N ASN A 62 -7.77 -47.09 14.32
CA ASN A 62 -7.86 -47.44 15.73
C ASN A 62 -8.26 -46.25 16.61
N ALA A 63 -7.86 -45.02 16.26
CA ALA A 63 -8.29 -43.83 16.96
C ALA A 63 -9.82 -43.63 16.89
N GLU A 64 -10.42 -43.87 15.72
CA GLU A 64 -11.87 -43.72 15.52
C GLU A 64 -12.67 -44.93 16.02
N HIS A 65 -12.22 -46.17 15.76
CA HIS A 65 -13.00 -47.38 16.03
C HIS A 65 -12.66 -48.05 17.36
N LYS A 66 -11.48 -47.81 17.94
CA LYS A 66 -10.99 -48.44 19.18
C LYS A 66 -10.20 -47.46 20.06
N PRO A 67 -10.82 -46.40 20.61
CA PRO A 67 -10.13 -45.38 21.39
C PRO A 67 -9.49 -45.91 22.67
N GLU A 68 -10.04 -46.98 23.27
CA GLU A 68 -9.47 -47.62 24.46
C GLU A 68 -8.11 -48.27 24.16
N LEU A 69 -8.00 -49.01 23.04
CA LEU A 69 -6.75 -49.57 22.55
C LEU A 69 -5.74 -48.47 22.25
N TYR A 70 -6.19 -47.37 21.62
CA TYR A 70 -5.35 -46.23 21.31
C TYR A 70 -4.74 -45.61 22.58
N SER A 71 -5.56 -45.32 23.60
CA SER A 71 -5.08 -44.77 24.87
C SER A 71 -4.16 -45.74 25.63
N ALA A 72 -4.49 -47.03 25.60
CA ALA A 72 -3.67 -48.06 26.24
C ALA A 72 -2.29 -48.13 25.58
N THR A 73 -2.24 -48.11 24.26
CA THR A 73 -1.00 -48.08 23.46
C THR A 73 -0.14 -46.85 23.81
N GLU A 74 -0.75 -45.68 23.98
CA GLU A 74 -0.06 -44.46 24.42
C GLU A 74 0.57 -44.61 25.83
N THR A 75 -0.17 -45.20 26.78
CA THR A 75 0.34 -45.42 28.14
C THR A 75 1.46 -46.45 28.19
N ILE A 76 1.34 -47.51 27.38
CA ILE A 76 2.32 -48.59 27.22
C ILE A 76 3.61 -48.02 26.63
N LEU A 77 3.54 -47.23 25.54
CA LEU A 77 4.71 -46.58 24.94
C LEU A 77 5.41 -45.63 25.90
N ASN A 78 4.67 -44.83 26.67
CA ASN A 78 5.24 -43.98 27.71
C ASN A 78 5.93 -44.81 28.82
N GLY A 79 5.33 -45.93 29.23
CA GLY A 79 5.93 -46.87 30.18
C GLY A 79 7.24 -47.48 29.68
N ILE A 80 7.28 -47.89 28.41
CA ILE A 80 8.49 -48.41 27.75
C ILE A 80 9.57 -47.32 27.68
N ALA A 81 9.19 -46.09 27.31
CA ALA A 81 10.10 -44.93 27.24
C ALA A 81 10.75 -44.59 28.60
N HIS A 82 10.09 -44.90 29.73
CA HIS A 82 10.66 -44.74 31.07
C HIS A 82 11.68 -45.82 31.46
N LYS A 83 11.57 -47.04 30.90
CA LYS A 83 12.36 -48.20 31.31
C LYS A 83 13.54 -48.50 30.37
N CYS A 84 13.37 -48.26 29.07
CA CYS A 84 14.32 -48.62 28.02
C CYS A 84 15.47 -47.61 27.81
N SER A 85 16.43 -48.01 26.96
CA SER A 85 17.53 -47.18 26.45
C SER A 85 16.96 -46.04 25.58
N PRO A 86 17.17 -44.76 25.93
CA PRO A 86 16.63 -43.63 25.18
C PRO A 86 16.93 -43.61 23.67
N PRO A 87 18.17 -43.88 23.19
CA PRO A 87 18.45 -43.82 21.76
C PRO A 87 17.69 -44.87 20.95
N GLU A 88 17.58 -46.11 21.43
CA GLU A 88 16.86 -47.20 20.74
C GLU A 88 15.38 -46.86 20.56
N VAL A 89 14.74 -46.37 21.63
CA VAL A 89 13.34 -45.94 21.59
C VAL A 89 13.16 -44.76 20.61
N LEU A 90 14.06 -43.79 20.62
CA LEU A 90 13.98 -42.64 19.73
C LEU A 90 14.14 -42.99 18.26
N TYR A 91 15.04 -43.92 17.89
CA TYR A 91 15.19 -44.34 16.49
C TYR A 91 13.91 -44.97 15.93
N GLU A 92 13.30 -45.87 16.69
CA GLU A 92 12.06 -46.54 16.25
C GLU A 92 10.89 -45.56 16.18
N LEU A 93 10.74 -44.68 17.17
CA LEU A 93 9.72 -43.63 17.15
C LEU A 93 9.91 -42.66 15.98
N MET A 94 11.17 -42.32 15.62
CA MET A 94 11.46 -41.49 14.46
C MET A 94 11.03 -42.15 13.15
N GLU A 95 11.24 -43.47 12.98
CA GLU A 95 10.77 -44.19 11.81
C GLU A 95 9.23 -44.11 11.69
N LYS A 96 8.52 -44.31 12.80
CA LYS A 96 7.06 -44.17 12.84
C LYS A 96 6.59 -42.75 12.53
N VAL A 97 7.28 -41.71 13.00
CA VAL A 97 6.98 -40.31 12.64
C VAL A 97 7.15 -40.06 11.14
N HIS A 98 8.15 -40.66 10.49
CA HIS A 98 8.30 -40.53 9.03
C HIS A 98 7.14 -41.17 8.26
N THR A 99 6.55 -42.25 8.78
CA THR A 99 5.40 -42.93 8.16
C THR A 99 4.05 -42.32 8.55
N ALA A 100 3.99 -41.50 9.60
CA ALA A 100 2.74 -40.94 10.10
C ALA A 100 2.08 -40.00 9.07
N THR A 101 0.78 -40.16 8.88
CA THR A 101 -0.08 -39.32 8.02
C THR A 101 -0.93 -38.35 8.82
N SER A 102 -1.28 -38.72 10.05
CA SER A 102 -2.21 -38.01 10.93
C SER A 102 -1.51 -37.26 12.07
N ASP A 103 -2.09 -36.12 12.43
CA ASP A 103 -1.59 -35.24 13.48
C ASP A 103 -1.77 -35.85 14.89
N ASP A 104 -2.79 -36.68 15.08
CA ASP A 104 -3.07 -37.34 16.37
C ASP A 104 -2.03 -38.41 16.69
N VAL A 105 -1.66 -39.21 15.68
CA VAL A 105 -0.56 -40.19 15.79
C VAL A 105 0.75 -39.47 16.06
N PHE A 106 1.02 -38.38 15.34
CA PHE A 106 2.22 -37.56 15.55
C PHE A 106 2.30 -36.99 16.98
N THR A 107 1.22 -36.40 17.49
CA THR A 107 1.19 -35.84 18.85
C THR A 107 1.33 -36.90 19.94
N SER A 108 0.78 -38.09 19.75
CA SER A 108 0.94 -39.22 20.67
C SER A 108 2.38 -39.74 20.72
N LEU A 109 3.04 -39.84 19.56
CA LEU A 109 4.45 -40.20 19.47
C LEU A 109 5.34 -39.15 20.14
N LEU A 110 5.05 -37.85 19.97
CA LEU A 110 5.80 -36.76 20.62
C LEU A 110 5.84 -36.89 22.15
N LYS A 111 4.74 -37.31 22.79
CA LYS A 111 4.70 -37.50 24.26
C LYS A 111 5.71 -38.57 24.70
N SER A 112 5.74 -39.71 23.99
CA SER A 112 6.70 -40.80 24.27
C SER A 112 8.14 -40.41 23.97
N MET A 113 8.36 -39.62 22.91
CA MET A 113 9.66 -39.04 22.58
C MET A 113 10.14 -38.06 23.66
N GLN A 114 9.25 -37.26 24.24
CA GLN A 114 9.58 -36.27 25.28
C GLN A 114 10.23 -36.95 26.49
N VAL A 115 9.62 -38.04 26.97
CA VAL A 115 10.13 -38.83 28.09
C VAL A 115 11.54 -39.35 27.80
N SER A 116 11.75 -39.86 26.59
CA SER A 116 13.05 -40.39 26.15
C SER A 116 14.11 -39.29 26.03
N ILE A 117 13.75 -38.10 25.52
CA ILE A 117 14.65 -36.95 25.37
C ILE A 117 15.12 -36.42 26.72
N LEU A 118 14.23 -36.31 27.71
CA LEU A 118 14.58 -35.80 29.05
C LEU A 118 15.60 -36.71 29.77
N ARG A 119 15.65 -38.01 29.41
CA ARG A 119 16.60 -39.01 29.92
C ARG A 119 17.90 -39.11 29.10
N LEU A 120 18.00 -38.42 27.96
CA LEU A 120 19.13 -38.57 27.02
C LEU A 120 20.42 -37.93 27.58
N PRO A 121 21.55 -38.66 27.62
CA PRO A 121 22.79 -38.12 28.16
C PRO A 121 23.40 -37.02 27.26
N ALA A 122 24.03 -36.02 27.87
CA ALA A 122 24.59 -34.84 27.18
C ALA A 122 25.54 -35.14 26.00
N LYS A 123 26.24 -36.28 26.05
CA LYS A 123 27.16 -36.74 24.99
C LYS A 123 26.46 -37.16 23.69
N ARG A 124 25.14 -37.33 23.69
CA ARG A 124 24.35 -37.81 22.54
C ARG A 124 23.58 -36.67 21.85
N ALA A 125 24.14 -35.46 21.79
CA ALA A 125 23.52 -34.30 21.14
C ALA A 125 23.11 -34.54 19.67
N ARG A 126 23.84 -35.38 18.94
CA ARG A 126 23.51 -35.74 17.55
C ARG A 126 22.20 -36.52 17.39
N CYS A 127 21.86 -37.35 18.37
CA CYS A 127 20.58 -38.06 18.37
C CYS A 127 19.41 -37.07 18.51
N LEU A 128 19.58 -36.04 19.34
CA LEU A 128 18.59 -34.98 19.50
C LEU A 128 18.42 -34.13 18.22
N GLU A 129 19.51 -33.83 17.52
CA GLU A 129 19.47 -33.16 16.22
C GLU A 129 18.67 -33.95 15.20
N TRP A 130 18.87 -35.27 15.12
CA TRP A 130 18.10 -36.14 14.22
C TRP A 130 16.61 -36.17 14.58
N VAL A 131 16.28 -36.27 15.86
CA VAL A 131 14.89 -36.20 16.33
C VAL A 131 14.24 -34.88 15.89
N PHE A 132 14.91 -33.75 16.10
CA PHE A 132 14.39 -32.45 15.69
C PHE A 132 14.29 -32.29 14.17
N GLN A 133 15.21 -32.88 13.40
CA GLN A 133 15.10 -32.95 11.94
C GLN A 133 13.86 -33.73 11.52
N THR A 134 13.63 -34.93 12.07
CA THR A 134 12.46 -35.75 11.73
C THR A 134 11.14 -35.05 12.07
N ILE A 135 11.09 -34.36 13.21
CA ILE A 135 9.95 -33.51 13.57
C ILE A 135 9.75 -32.38 12.54
N PHE A 136 10.84 -31.73 12.12
CA PHE A 136 10.77 -30.68 11.11
C PHE A 136 10.34 -31.21 9.74
N ASP A 137 10.87 -32.35 9.32
CA ASP A 137 10.53 -32.99 8.04
C ASP A 137 9.05 -33.37 7.99
N TYR A 138 8.47 -33.80 9.11
CA TYR A 138 7.03 -34.00 9.23
C TYR A 138 6.26 -32.69 8.99
N LEU A 139 6.68 -31.58 9.60
CA LEU A 139 6.10 -30.27 9.33
C LEU A 139 6.32 -29.85 7.87
N ASP A 140 7.44 -30.24 7.24
CA ASP A 140 7.78 -29.93 5.84
C ASP A 140 6.92 -30.61 4.79
N LYS A 141 6.28 -31.72 5.15
CA LYS A 141 5.24 -32.33 4.32
C LYS A 141 3.98 -31.48 4.19
N ILE A 142 3.72 -30.54 5.11
CA ILE A 142 2.53 -29.69 5.05
C ILE A 142 2.81 -28.57 4.04
N PRO A 143 2.14 -28.56 2.87
CA PRO A 143 2.36 -27.54 1.86
C PRO A 143 1.86 -26.18 2.35
N LEU A 144 2.57 -25.13 1.97
CA LEU A 144 2.12 -23.76 2.21
C LEU A 144 1.16 -23.32 1.08
N PRO A 145 0.18 -22.46 1.34
CA PRO A 145 -0.83 -22.08 0.35
C PRO A 145 -0.24 -21.39 -0.88
N ASP A 146 -0.72 -21.74 -2.08
CA ASP A 146 -0.31 -21.11 -3.35
C ASP A 146 -0.64 -19.61 -3.40
N VAL A 147 -1.63 -19.18 -2.60
CA VAL A 147 -2.04 -17.78 -2.45
C VAL A 147 -0.86 -16.89 -2.03
N LEU A 148 0.13 -17.44 -1.32
CA LEU A 148 1.33 -16.72 -0.87
C LEU A 148 2.28 -16.30 -1.99
N ASN A 149 2.13 -16.90 -3.18
CA ASN A 149 2.93 -16.57 -4.36
C ASN A 149 2.35 -15.39 -5.16
N LYS A 150 1.16 -14.90 -4.77
CA LYS A 150 0.51 -13.74 -5.38
C LYS A 150 0.68 -12.51 -4.51
N ASP A 151 0.65 -11.32 -5.12
CA ASP A 151 0.57 -10.08 -4.37
C ASP A 151 -0.82 -9.98 -3.71
N MET A 152 -0.84 -9.93 -2.38
CA MET A 152 -2.05 -9.94 -1.57
C MET A 152 -2.41 -8.53 -1.09
N GLU A 153 -3.70 -8.26 -0.99
CA GLU A 153 -4.18 -7.06 -0.30
C GLU A 153 -4.18 -7.25 1.24
N GLU A 154 -4.14 -6.15 2.01
CA GLU A 154 -4.06 -6.20 3.49
C GLU A 154 -5.17 -7.04 4.14
N ARG A 155 -6.39 -7.01 3.58
CA ARG A 155 -7.52 -7.79 4.11
C ARG A 155 -7.38 -9.28 3.82
N GLU A 156 -6.71 -9.63 2.74
CA GLU A 156 -6.48 -11.02 2.37
C GLU A 156 -5.32 -11.61 3.20
N GLU A 157 -4.30 -10.80 3.51
CA GLU A 157 -3.26 -11.15 4.49
C GLU A 157 -3.84 -11.43 5.89
N ASP A 158 -4.79 -10.60 6.35
CA ASP A 158 -5.46 -10.78 7.66
C ASP A 158 -6.24 -12.11 7.74
N LEU A 159 -6.62 -12.70 6.60
CA LEU A 159 -7.37 -13.96 6.52
C LEU A 159 -6.47 -15.20 6.40
N LEU A 160 -5.14 -15.05 6.31
CA LEU A 160 -4.22 -16.17 6.20
C LEU A 160 -4.29 -17.11 7.40
N GLU A 161 -4.58 -16.60 8.60
CA GLU A 161 -4.77 -17.46 9.80
C GLU A 161 -5.99 -18.38 9.69
N CYS A 162 -6.96 -17.99 8.86
CA CYS A 162 -8.16 -18.77 8.61
C CYS A 162 -7.97 -19.81 7.50
N GLU A 163 -6.81 -19.87 6.85
CA GLU A 163 -6.52 -20.89 5.85
C GLU A 163 -6.25 -22.25 6.54
N GLU A 164 -6.63 -23.35 5.90
CA GLU A 164 -6.65 -24.68 6.52
C GLU A 164 -5.24 -25.21 6.84
N SER A 165 -4.30 -25.10 5.90
CA SER A 165 -2.92 -25.56 6.10
C SER A 165 -2.19 -24.73 7.17
N ILE A 166 -2.39 -23.42 7.20
CA ILE A 166 -1.81 -22.51 8.20
C ILE A 166 -2.41 -22.78 9.58
N ARG A 167 -3.72 -22.98 9.68
CA ARG A 167 -4.39 -23.30 10.94
C ARG A 167 -3.90 -24.64 11.51
N ARG A 168 -3.78 -25.66 10.66
CA ARG A 168 -3.19 -26.95 11.01
C ARG A 168 -1.76 -26.78 11.53
N LEU A 169 -0.93 -26.02 10.82
CA LEU A 169 0.45 -25.77 11.24
C LEU A 169 0.53 -25.01 12.57
N LEU A 170 -0.33 -24.01 12.79
CA LEU A 170 -0.40 -23.26 14.06
C LEU A 170 -0.79 -24.17 15.23
N GLN A 171 -1.75 -25.08 15.05
CA GLN A 171 -2.13 -26.06 16.07
C GLN A 171 -0.95 -26.98 16.41
N LEU A 172 -0.21 -27.47 15.40
CA LEU A 172 0.99 -28.27 15.60
C LEU A 172 2.12 -27.48 16.30
N TYR A 173 2.26 -26.18 16.05
CA TYR A 173 3.23 -25.35 16.77
C TYR A 173 2.86 -25.21 18.25
N ILE A 174 1.58 -25.09 18.58
CA ILE A 174 1.12 -25.05 19.97
C ILE A 174 1.42 -26.38 20.68
N THR A 175 1.15 -27.51 20.04
CA THR A 175 1.47 -28.84 20.63
C THR A 175 2.98 -29.04 20.76
N LEU A 176 3.77 -28.59 19.78
CA LEU A 176 5.23 -28.61 19.86
C LEU A 176 5.78 -27.71 20.97
N LEU A 177 5.18 -26.55 21.23
CA LEU A 177 5.58 -25.69 22.35
C LEU A 177 5.39 -26.38 23.70
N LEU A 178 4.27 -27.08 23.89
CA LEU A 178 4.02 -27.90 25.09
C LEU A 178 5.04 -29.05 25.20
N PHE A 179 5.38 -29.67 24.06
CA PHE A 179 6.42 -30.69 23.99
C PHE A 179 7.82 -30.14 24.35
N LEU A 180 8.16 -28.93 23.91
CA LEU A 180 9.47 -28.32 24.12
C LEU A 180 9.65 -27.73 25.52
N GLU A 181 8.59 -27.28 26.19
CA GLU A 181 8.65 -26.58 27.47
C GLU A 181 9.52 -27.28 28.54
N PRO A 182 9.32 -28.58 28.87
CA PRO A 182 10.17 -29.26 29.86
C PRO A 182 11.61 -29.46 29.38
N ILE A 183 11.82 -29.67 28.08
CA ILE A 183 13.16 -29.83 27.48
C ILE A 183 13.95 -28.51 27.62
N VAL A 184 13.29 -27.38 27.32
CA VAL A 184 13.85 -26.04 27.47
C VAL A 184 14.24 -25.78 28.93
N LYS A 185 13.35 -26.10 29.90
CA LYS A 185 13.63 -25.91 31.33
C LYS A 185 14.82 -26.73 31.82
N GLN A 186 14.99 -27.96 31.34
CA GLN A 186 16.15 -28.80 31.68
C GLN A 186 17.45 -28.24 31.11
N LEU A 187 17.46 -27.82 29.84
CA LEU A 187 18.65 -27.34 29.14
C LEU A 187 19.01 -25.87 29.44
N ALA A 188 18.07 -25.09 30.01
CA ALA A 188 18.30 -23.72 30.45
C ALA A 188 19.08 -23.61 31.77
N GLN A 189 19.31 -24.72 32.48
CA GLN A 189 20.12 -24.75 33.70
C GLN A 189 21.55 -24.26 33.43
N PRO A 190 22.19 -23.55 34.38
CA PRO A 190 23.48 -22.92 34.17
C PRO A 190 24.55 -23.99 33.89
N SER A 191 25.05 -24.01 32.66
CA SER A 191 26.28 -24.72 32.31
C SER A 191 27.40 -23.69 32.10
N ASP A 192 28.61 -24.04 32.52
CA ASP A 192 29.80 -23.15 32.52
C ASP A 192 30.26 -22.70 31.12
N LYS A 193 29.67 -23.24 30.05
CA LYS A 193 30.08 -22.95 28.68
C LYS A 193 29.18 -21.91 28.03
N VAL A 194 29.73 -20.70 27.92
CA VAL A 194 29.21 -19.60 27.11
C VAL A 194 29.01 -20.08 25.67
N PHE A 195 27.90 -19.64 25.06
CA PHE A 195 27.37 -20.03 23.75
C PHE A 195 28.25 -19.59 22.57
N PHE A 196 29.52 -20.04 22.48
CA PHE A 196 30.36 -19.76 21.30
C PHE A 196 31.04 -20.99 20.68
N GLU A 197 30.93 -22.17 21.27
CA GLU A 197 31.42 -23.36 20.59
C GLU A 197 30.37 -23.79 19.55
N THR A 198 30.68 -23.62 18.25
CA THR A 198 30.02 -24.27 17.09
C THR A 198 29.95 -25.80 17.21
N SER A 199 30.43 -26.35 18.33
CA SER A 199 30.26 -27.72 18.77
C SER A 199 28.79 -28.10 18.88
N LEU A 200 28.53 -29.37 18.54
CA LEU A 200 27.21 -29.97 18.64
C LEU A 200 26.89 -30.27 20.11
N THR A 201 26.21 -29.33 20.76
CA THR A 201 25.64 -29.50 22.11
C THR A 201 24.12 -29.67 22.02
N GLN A 202 23.51 -30.33 23.02
CA GLN A 202 22.04 -30.48 23.07
C GLN A 202 21.33 -29.12 23.05
N LYS A 203 21.90 -28.12 23.74
CA LYS A 203 21.41 -26.74 23.76
C LYS A 203 21.46 -26.10 22.37
N ASN A 204 22.56 -26.26 21.64
CA ASN A 204 22.71 -25.72 20.29
C ASN A 204 21.77 -26.40 19.29
N ALA A 205 21.57 -27.72 19.40
CA ALA A 205 20.62 -28.46 18.57
C ALA A 205 19.18 -27.93 18.76
N LEU A 206 18.78 -27.65 20.01
CA LEU A 206 17.47 -27.08 20.32
C LEU A 206 17.32 -25.64 19.80
N ILE A 207 18.34 -24.79 19.97
CA ILE A 207 18.32 -23.41 19.45
C ILE A 207 18.20 -23.42 17.92
N HIS A 208 18.94 -24.30 17.24
CA HIS A 208 18.84 -24.48 15.80
C HIS A 208 17.43 -24.93 15.37
N PHE A 209 16.82 -25.86 16.10
CA PHE A 209 15.46 -26.29 15.85
C PHE A 209 14.45 -25.15 16.01
N LEU A 210 14.54 -24.37 17.10
CA LEU A 210 13.68 -23.19 17.32
C LEU A 210 13.82 -22.16 16.19
N LEU A 211 15.04 -21.90 15.71
CA LEU A 211 15.29 -20.99 14.58
C LEU A 211 14.63 -21.51 13.30
N ARG A 212 14.71 -22.82 13.03
CA ARG A 212 14.05 -23.41 11.85
C ARG A 212 12.52 -23.31 11.92
N LEU A 213 11.94 -23.55 13.09
CA LEU A 213 10.50 -23.34 13.30
C LEU A 213 10.11 -21.87 13.03
N MET A 214 10.89 -20.92 13.56
CA MET A 214 10.67 -19.50 13.29
C MET A 214 10.84 -19.16 11.80
N GLY A 215 11.79 -19.77 11.10
CA GLY A 215 12.04 -19.52 9.68
C GLY A 215 10.98 -20.08 8.74
N LYS A 216 10.21 -21.09 9.15
CA LYS A 216 9.20 -21.69 8.27
C LYS A 216 7.87 -20.95 8.27
N LEU A 217 7.27 -20.76 9.44
CA LEU A 217 5.89 -20.26 9.56
C LEU A 217 5.84 -18.73 9.66
N PHE A 218 6.69 -18.16 10.49
CA PHE A 218 6.60 -16.74 10.82
C PHE A 218 6.95 -15.77 9.70
N PRO A 219 7.74 -16.06 8.64
CA PRO A 219 7.89 -15.13 7.52
C PRO A 219 6.57 -14.89 6.76
N VAL A 220 5.63 -15.83 6.88
CA VAL A 220 4.36 -15.83 6.13
C VAL A 220 3.21 -15.20 6.93
N LEU A 221 3.25 -15.29 8.26
CA LEU A 221 2.16 -14.80 9.10
C LEU A 221 2.28 -13.31 9.42
N GLN A 222 1.12 -12.67 9.60
CA GLN A 222 1.08 -11.32 10.13
C GLN A 222 1.28 -11.34 11.65
N LEU A 223 2.36 -10.71 12.12
CA LEU A 223 2.77 -10.75 13.54
C LEU A 223 2.73 -9.35 14.18
N GLN A 224 2.00 -8.42 13.56
CA GLN A 224 1.97 -7.03 13.98
C GLN A 224 1.15 -6.83 15.24
N ARG A 225 1.77 -6.25 16.27
CA ARG A 225 1.13 -5.88 17.54
C ARG A 225 0.47 -4.50 17.52
N ILE A 226 0.76 -3.70 16.48
CA ILE A 226 0.40 -2.28 16.45
C ILE A 226 -1.11 -2.13 16.25
N GLU A 227 -1.72 -1.52 17.26
CA GLU A 227 -3.10 -1.07 17.36
C GLU A 227 -3.62 -0.52 16.02
N LYS A 228 -4.57 -1.22 15.37
CA LYS A 228 -5.55 -0.52 14.53
C LYS A 228 -6.33 0.37 15.51
N PRO A 229 -6.30 1.71 15.42
CA PRO A 229 -7.19 2.53 16.23
C PRO A 229 -8.60 2.12 15.86
N ARG A 230 -9.30 1.43 16.77
CA ARG A 230 -10.73 1.14 16.58
C ARG A 230 -11.42 2.50 16.46
N LYS A 231 -11.90 2.81 15.26
CA LYS A 231 -12.77 3.96 14.98
C LYS A 231 -14.16 3.74 15.60
N THR A 232 -14.24 3.37 16.87
CA THR A 232 -15.49 3.35 17.62
C THR A 232 -15.57 4.62 18.44
N LEU A 233 -16.44 5.52 18.02
CA LEU A 233 -16.86 6.70 18.77
C LEU A 233 -17.39 6.25 20.14
N ARG A 234 -16.56 6.34 21.18
CA ARG A 234 -16.94 6.94 22.49
C ARG A 234 -15.87 6.86 23.58
N HIS A 235 -14.85 6.01 23.50
CA HIS A 235 -13.76 6.01 24.48
C HIS A 235 -12.42 5.56 23.85
N PRO A 236 -11.34 6.37 23.93
CA PRO A 236 -10.00 5.92 23.57
C PRO A 236 -9.42 5.11 24.74
N SER A 237 -10.05 3.98 25.07
CA SER A 237 -9.43 3.00 25.95
C SER A 237 -8.61 2.03 25.08
N LYS A 238 -7.30 1.99 25.31
CA LYS A 238 -6.38 0.95 24.83
C LYS A 238 -6.78 -0.40 25.44
N LEU A 239 -7.84 -1.02 24.96
CA LEU A 239 -8.00 -2.44 25.15
C LEU A 239 -7.00 -3.11 24.20
N PRO A 240 -6.10 -3.97 24.67
CA PRO A 240 -5.18 -4.69 23.79
C PRO A 240 -6.02 -5.37 22.73
N ALA A 241 -5.67 -5.18 21.45
CA ALA A 241 -6.26 -5.98 20.38
C ALA A 241 -6.16 -7.46 20.81
N GLY A 242 -7.24 -8.23 20.66
CA GLY A 242 -7.23 -9.65 21.01
C GLY A 242 -6.00 -10.30 20.37
N LYS A 243 -5.18 -10.99 21.18
CA LYS A 243 -3.95 -11.61 20.68
C LYS A 243 -4.36 -12.68 19.67
N SER A 244 -3.90 -12.58 18.43
CA SER A 244 -4.07 -13.66 17.46
C SER A 244 -3.25 -14.88 17.89
N TYR A 245 -3.65 -16.07 17.45
CA TYR A 245 -2.93 -17.30 17.75
C TYR A 245 -1.47 -17.24 17.25
N SER A 246 -1.23 -16.63 16.09
CA SER A 246 0.11 -16.43 15.52
C SER A 246 1.02 -15.61 16.44
N ILE A 247 0.47 -14.54 17.04
CA ILE A 247 1.22 -13.68 17.97
C ILE A 247 1.53 -14.43 19.26
N GLN A 248 0.58 -15.21 19.78
CA GLN A 248 0.79 -16.02 20.98
C GLN A 248 1.91 -17.06 20.76
N VAL A 249 1.85 -17.80 19.65
CA VAL A 249 2.87 -18.80 19.29
C VAL A 249 4.25 -18.13 19.14
N ALA A 250 4.31 -16.93 18.55
CA ALA A 250 5.55 -16.15 18.45
C ALA A 250 6.09 -15.70 19.82
N GLU A 251 5.24 -15.23 20.73
CA GLU A 251 5.62 -14.88 22.11
C GLU A 251 6.22 -16.07 22.86
N ASP A 252 5.55 -17.21 22.78
CA ASP A 252 5.95 -18.41 23.53
C ASP A 252 7.23 -19.04 22.97
N LEU A 253 7.42 -19.00 21.64
CA LEU A 253 8.68 -19.40 21.00
C LEU A 253 9.84 -18.48 21.39
N ILE A 254 9.64 -17.15 21.40
CA ILE A 254 10.68 -16.21 21.85
C ILE A 254 10.98 -16.39 23.33
N ARG A 255 9.96 -16.60 24.18
CA ARG A 255 10.17 -16.86 25.61
C ARG A 255 11.05 -18.09 25.82
N SER A 256 10.76 -19.17 25.09
CA SER A 256 11.55 -20.41 25.11
C SER A 256 12.99 -20.16 24.63
N PHE A 257 13.15 -19.37 23.58
CA PHE A 257 14.47 -19.00 23.04
C PHE A 257 15.30 -18.15 24.00
N VAL A 258 14.71 -17.10 24.57
CA VAL A 258 15.35 -16.19 25.52
C VAL A 258 15.76 -16.94 26.79
N LEU A 259 14.97 -17.89 27.27
CA LEU A 259 15.36 -18.75 28.42
C LEU A 259 16.65 -19.53 28.15
N LEU A 260 16.91 -19.94 26.90
CA LEU A 260 18.12 -20.68 26.54
C LEU A 260 19.32 -19.74 26.37
N VAL A 261 19.18 -18.67 25.58
CA VAL A 261 20.32 -17.83 25.17
C VAL A 261 20.63 -16.73 26.20
N LYS A 262 19.64 -16.31 27.00
CA LYS A 262 19.63 -15.16 27.91
C LYS A 262 19.76 -13.81 27.19
N ASP A 263 20.86 -13.60 26.48
CA ASP A 263 21.10 -12.39 25.67
C ASP A 263 20.93 -12.70 24.17
N PRO A 264 19.77 -12.38 23.57
CA PRO A 264 19.54 -12.65 22.15
C PRO A 264 20.33 -11.73 21.21
N LEU A 265 20.78 -10.54 21.65
CA LEU A 265 21.55 -9.63 20.80
C LEU A 265 22.96 -10.15 20.53
N PHE A 266 23.46 -11.03 21.39
CA PHE A 266 24.72 -11.73 21.20
C PHE A 266 24.79 -12.56 19.90
N LEU A 267 23.64 -12.90 19.31
CA LEU A 267 23.53 -13.62 18.04
C LEU A 267 23.61 -12.75 16.78
N LEU A 268 23.64 -11.41 16.91
CA LEU A 268 23.74 -10.49 15.78
C LEU A 268 24.91 -10.79 14.81
N PRO A 269 26.14 -11.11 15.26
CA PRO A 269 27.25 -11.41 14.34
C PRO A 269 27.17 -12.82 13.75
N TYR A 270 26.29 -13.68 14.23
CA TYR A 270 26.26 -15.10 13.83
C TYR A 270 25.94 -15.27 12.34
N GLY A 271 25.06 -14.42 11.78
CA GLY A 271 24.75 -14.42 10.35
C GLY A 271 25.99 -14.11 9.47
N GLU A 272 26.87 -13.23 9.93
CA GLU A 272 28.09 -12.87 9.21
C GLU A 272 29.14 -13.96 9.25
N GLN A 273 29.42 -14.48 10.45
CA GLN A 273 30.45 -15.51 10.63
C GLN A 273 30.13 -16.73 9.75
N ARG A 274 28.85 -17.09 9.61
CA ARG A 274 28.40 -18.18 8.74
C ARG A 274 28.47 -17.84 7.25
N ASN A 275 28.08 -16.63 6.82
CA ASN A 275 28.23 -16.20 5.42
C ASN A 275 29.71 -16.15 4.97
N ASN A 276 30.61 -15.70 5.85
CA ASN A 276 32.06 -15.70 5.59
C ASN A 276 32.65 -17.12 5.55
N LEU A 277 32.18 -18.04 6.41
CA LEU A 277 32.53 -19.46 6.37
C LEU A 277 32.01 -20.14 5.08
N GLN A 278 30.82 -19.80 4.61
CA GLN A 278 30.27 -20.30 3.35
C GLN A 278 30.99 -19.74 2.12
N SER A 279 31.41 -18.48 2.12
CA SER A 279 32.28 -17.91 1.06
C SER A 279 33.61 -18.65 0.95
N LYS A 280 34.16 -19.11 2.09
CA LYS A 280 35.35 -19.98 2.12
C LYS A 280 35.04 -21.42 1.69
N ARG A 281 33.88 -22.00 2.03
CA ARG A 281 33.46 -23.35 1.61
C ARG A 281 33.03 -23.45 0.14
N LYS A 282 32.43 -22.41 -0.45
CA LYS A 282 32.10 -22.33 -1.89
C LYS A 282 33.31 -22.37 -2.82
N LYS A 283 34.53 -22.18 -2.28
CA LYS A 283 35.78 -22.41 -3.00
C LYS A 283 36.28 -23.85 -2.93
N ALA A 284 35.67 -24.72 -2.12
CA ALA A 284 36.17 -26.06 -1.82
C ALA A 284 35.29 -27.21 -2.33
N ASP A 285 33.96 -27.06 -2.41
CA ASP A 285 33.09 -28.10 -3.00
C ASP A 285 31.89 -27.47 -3.72
N SER A 286 31.67 -27.91 -4.96
CA SER A 286 30.44 -27.72 -5.72
C SER A 286 29.45 -28.82 -5.36
N ASP A 287 28.18 -28.42 -5.26
CA ASP A 287 26.96 -29.22 -5.16
C ASP A 287 26.36 -29.44 -3.76
N GLU A 288 25.03 -29.31 -3.75
CA GLU A 288 24.05 -29.35 -2.65
C GLU A 288 23.99 -28.11 -1.71
N LYS A 289 23.17 -27.13 -2.12
CA LYS A 289 22.50 -26.26 -1.14
C LYS A 289 21.55 -27.14 -0.33
N SER A 290 21.87 -27.44 0.92
CA SER A 290 20.91 -28.12 1.80
C SER A 290 19.82 -27.12 2.22
N ASP A 291 18.55 -27.44 1.92
CA ASP A 291 17.37 -26.61 2.25
C ASP A 291 17.27 -26.30 3.76
N ASN A 292 17.85 -27.16 4.61
CA ASN A 292 17.97 -26.97 6.06
C ASN A 292 18.65 -25.66 6.48
N GLU A 293 19.57 -25.12 5.65
CA GLU A 293 20.29 -23.89 5.98
C GLU A 293 19.49 -22.62 5.68
N SER A 294 18.57 -22.66 4.72
CA SER A 294 17.75 -21.50 4.33
C SER A 294 16.85 -21.04 5.47
N TYR A 295 16.11 -21.97 6.05
CA TYR A 295 15.20 -21.70 7.18
C TYR A 295 15.92 -21.19 8.42
N THR A 296 17.19 -21.53 8.62
CA THR A 296 17.95 -21.09 9.79
C THR A 296 18.34 -19.61 9.68
N LEU A 297 18.74 -19.15 8.48
CA LEU A 297 19.05 -17.74 8.23
C LEU A 297 17.79 -16.88 8.21
N GLU A 298 16.72 -17.36 7.58
CA GLU A 298 15.40 -16.71 7.62
C GLU A 298 14.87 -16.66 9.05
N GLY A 299 15.03 -17.73 9.82
CA GLY A 299 14.65 -17.80 11.23
C GLY A 299 15.38 -16.78 12.10
N LEU A 300 16.69 -16.58 11.89
CA LEU A 300 17.44 -15.51 12.55
C LEU A 300 16.94 -14.12 12.15
N ALA A 301 16.63 -13.92 10.86
CA ALA A 301 16.13 -12.63 10.40
C ALA A 301 14.74 -12.31 10.98
N VAL A 302 13.86 -13.32 11.06
CA VAL A 302 12.56 -13.21 11.72
C VAL A 302 12.69 -13.01 13.22
N LEU A 303 13.64 -13.66 13.88
CA LEU A 303 13.95 -13.43 15.29
C LEU A 303 14.25 -11.95 15.54
N PHE A 304 15.14 -11.34 14.77
CA PHE A 304 15.46 -9.92 14.94
C PHE A 304 14.32 -8.98 14.52
N TYR A 305 13.51 -9.37 13.53
CA TYR A 305 12.23 -8.69 13.25
C TYR A 305 11.33 -8.70 14.50
N LEU A 306 11.12 -9.84 15.14
CA LEU A 306 10.27 -9.94 16.33
C LEU A 306 10.84 -9.16 17.52
N LEU A 307 12.14 -9.29 17.79
CA LEU A 307 12.80 -8.63 18.91
C LEU A 307 12.80 -7.10 18.76
N LEU A 308 13.22 -6.58 17.61
CA LEU A 308 13.46 -5.15 17.42
C LEU A 308 12.24 -4.39 16.88
N SER A 309 11.44 -5.00 16.00
CA SER A 309 10.32 -4.30 15.37
C SER A 309 8.99 -4.50 16.09
N GLU A 310 8.73 -5.71 16.63
CA GLU A 310 7.52 -6.01 17.42
C GLU A 310 7.75 -5.79 18.93
N GLY A 311 8.94 -5.32 19.34
CA GLY A 311 9.23 -4.97 20.72
C GLY A 311 9.24 -6.17 21.67
N LEU A 312 9.70 -7.34 21.20
CA LEU A 312 9.83 -8.55 22.00
C LEU A 312 11.20 -8.73 22.66
N LEU A 313 12.05 -7.71 22.61
CA LEU A 313 13.31 -7.71 23.33
C LEU A 313 13.05 -7.85 24.84
N PRO A 314 13.67 -8.83 25.52
CA PRO A 314 13.46 -9.02 26.95
C PRO A 314 14.10 -7.88 27.76
N ASP A 315 13.48 -7.49 28.87
CA ASP A 315 14.01 -6.45 29.79
C ASP A 315 15.38 -6.81 30.37
N THR A 316 15.75 -8.10 30.35
CA THR A 316 17.04 -8.61 30.81
C THR A 316 18.16 -8.46 29.77
N ALA A 317 17.86 -7.99 28.55
CA ALA A 317 18.87 -7.81 27.51
C ALA A 317 19.85 -6.67 27.90
N PRO A 318 21.17 -6.89 27.79
CA PRO A 318 22.15 -5.88 28.16
C PRO A 318 22.11 -4.69 27.18
N GLN A 319 22.05 -3.47 27.72
CA GLN A 319 22.09 -2.23 26.95
C GLN A 319 23.51 -1.77 26.57
N ILE A 320 24.49 -2.68 26.63
CA ILE A 320 25.92 -2.38 26.44
C ILE A 320 26.26 -2.21 24.94
N TYR A 321 25.44 -2.78 24.05
CA TYR A 321 25.65 -2.72 22.61
C TYR A 321 25.46 -1.32 22.05
N ASP A 322 26.39 -0.87 21.21
CA ASP A 322 26.23 0.37 20.46
C ASP A 322 25.07 0.25 19.47
N ARG A 323 24.25 1.31 19.38
CA ARG A 323 23.10 1.38 18.48
C ARG A 323 23.53 1.24 17.02
N ARG A 324 24.72 1.75 16.67
CA ARG A 324 25.32 1.61 15.33
C ARG A 324 25.63 0.16 14.98
N TYR A 325 26.20 -0.58 15.94
CA TYR A 325 26.49 -2.00 15.75
C TYR A 325 25.21 -2.82 15.54
N ILE A 326 24.16 -2.58 16.35
CA ILE A 326 22.86 -3.24 16.17
C ILE A 326 22.26 -2.91 14.79
N PHE A 327 22.41 -1.66 14.35
CA PHE A 327 21.93 -1.20 13.05
C PHE A 327 22.61 -1.93 11.89
N GLU A 328 23.94 -1.90 11.81
CA GLU A 328 24.70 -2.51 10.72
C GLU A 328 24.48 -4.03 10.65
N MET A 329 24.50 -4.71 11.81
CA MET A 329 24.22 -6.15 11.85
C MET A 329 22.76 -6.45 11.50
N GLY A 330 21.83 -5.61 11.96
CA GLY A 330 20.41 -5.70 11.64
C GLY A 330 20.12 -5.55 10.14
N LEU A 331 20.82 -4.64 9.43
CA LEU A 331 20.67 -4.45 7.99
C LEU A 331 20.96 -5.73 7.19
N ARG A 332 21.84 -6.60 7.68
CA ARG A 332 22.13 -7.89 7.03
C ARG A 332 20.92 -8.82 7.05
N TYR A 333 20.21 -8.85 8.17
CA TYR A 333 18.97 -9.61 8.29
C TYR A 333 17.83 -9.01 7.47
N VAL A 334 17.79 -7.67 7.33
CA VAL A 334 16.89 -7.02 6.37
C VAL A 334 17.18 -7.50 4.95
N VAL A 335 18.44 -7.53 4.53
CA VAL A 335 18.82 -8.01 3.18
C VAL A 335 18.39 -9.46 2.96
N ILE A 336 18.48 -10.32 3.98
CA ILE A 336 18.01 -11.72 3.91
C ILE A 336 16.49 -11.76 3.65
N LEU A 337 15.69 -11.05 4.44
CA LEU A 337 14.23 -11.00 4.27
C LEU A 337 13.81 -10.43 2.90
N LEU A 338 14.53 -9.41 2.42
CA LEU A 338 14.28 -8.78 1.13
C LEU A 338 14.76 -9.63 -0.07
N SER A 339 15.60 -10.63 0.18
CA SER A 339 16.07 -11.56 -0.84
C SER A 339 15.16 -12.79 -1.01
N GLY A 340 14.15 -12.95 -0.15
CA GLY A 340 13.16 -14.02 -0.28
C GLY A 340 12.33 -13.90 -1.57
N GLU A 341 11.56 -14.92 -1.90
CA GLU A 341 10.74 -14.92 -3.14
C GLU A 341 9.34 -14.31 -2.92
N ARG A 342 8.85 -14.32 -1.67
CA ARG A 342 7.46 -14.01 -1.33
C ARG A 342 7.27 -12.57 -0.85
N THR A 343 6.24 -11.90 -1.35
CA THR A 343 5.93 -10.50 -1.03
C THR A 343 5.69 -10.24 0.47
N VAL A 344 5.06 -11.19 1.17
CA VAL A 344 4.78 -11.07 2.61
C VAL A 344 6.07 -10.97 3.45
N VAL A 345 7.14 -11.62 3.00
CA VAL A 345 8.44 -11.59 3.66
C VAL A 345 9.10 -10.22 3.50
N TYR A 346 8.93 -9.57 2.34
CA TYR A 346 9.46 -8.24 2.09
C TYR A 346 8.94 -7.21 3.10
N TYR A 347 7.66 -7.31 3.45
CA TYR A 347 7.05 -6.40 4.42
C TYR A 347 7.75 -6.46 5.78
N LYS A 348 8.12 -7.67 6.25
CA LYS A 348 8.88 -7.85 7.49
C LYS A 348 10.27 -7.24 7.39
N GLY A 349 10.93 -7.40 6.24
CA GLY A 349 12.20 -6.73 5.94
C GLY A 349 12.10 -5.21 6.02
N ILE A 350 11.06 -4.62 5.40
CA ILE A 350 10.79 -3.17 5.43
C ILE A 350 10.53 -2.68 6.86
N ARG A 351 9.76 -3.45 7.66
CA ARG A 351 9.46 -3.10 9.06
C ARG A 351 10.66 -3.24 9.98
N LEU A 352 11.49 -4.26 9.79
CA LEU A 352 12.76 -4.37 10.50
C LEU A 352 13.67 -3.20 10.15
N ALA A 353 13.78 -2.83 8.86
CA ALA A 353 14.53 -1.63 8.45
C ALA A 353 13.98 -0.37 9.13
N GLN A 354 12.65 -0.22 9.22
CA GLN A 354 12.04 0.91 9.91
C GLN A 354 12.43 0.99 11.38
N ALA A 355 12.43 -0.15 12.09
CA ALA A 355 12.81 -0.20 13.50
C ALA A 355 14.30 0.14 13.69
N LEU A 356 15.16 -0.39 12.83
CA LEU A 356 16.60 -0.12 12.84
C LEU A 356 16.92 1.36 12.55
N VAL A 357 16.26 1.96 11.55
CA VAL A 357 16.44 3.38 11.23
C VAL A 357 15.97 4.27 12.39
N LYS A 358 14.84 3.94 13.02
CA LYS A 358 14.37 4.63 14.23
C LYS A 358 15.35 4.55 15.39
N LEU A 359 16.04 3.42 15.56
CA LEU A 359 17.03 3.21 16.61
C LEU A 359 18.21 4.20 16.50
N VAL A 360 18.61 4.54 15.27
CA VAL A 360 19.80 5.37 14.98
C VAL A 360 19.47 6.83 14.68
N LYS A 361 18.19 7.17 14.50
CA LYS A 361 17.72 8.51 14.12
C LYS A 361 18.29 9.63 14.98
N ASP A 362 18.46 9.38 16.29
CA ASP A 362 18.98 10.38 17.24
C ASP A 362 20.51 10.41 17.32
N SER A 363 21.21 9.34 16.93
CA SER A 363 22.66 9.22 17.07
C SER A 363 23.46 9.77 15.89
N GLY A 364 22.85 9.85 14.70
CA GLY A 364 23.50 10.28 13.45
C GLY A 364 24.58 9.31 12.96
N LEU A 365 24.62 9.08 11.64
CA LEU A 365 25.66 8.29 10.96
C LEU A 365 26.56 9.19 10.14
N SER A 366 27.83 8.81 10.01
CA SER A 366 28.82 9.54 9.22
C SER A 366 29.02 8.89 7.85
N SER A 367 29.53 9.67 6.89
CA SER A 367 30.02 9.16 5.60
C SER A 367 31.02 8.02 5.71
N ARG A 368 31.76 7.91 6.82
CA ARG A 368 32.71 6.81 7.07
C ARG A 368 32.02 5.46 7.23
N ASP A 369 30.84 5.45 7.81
CA ASP A 369 30.07 4.23 8.08
C ASP A 369 29.60 3.59 6.76
N LEU A 370 29.39 4.40 5.71
CA LEU A 370 29.11 3.93 4.35
C LEU A 370 30.26 3.14 3.70
N GLY A 371 31.47 3.17 4.29
CA GLY A 371 32.59 2.35 3.84
C GLY A 371 32.33 0.85 3.96
N GLU A 372 31.41 0.44 4.84
CA GLU A 372 31.06 -0.96 5.03
C GLU A 372 30.20 -1.48 3.85
N PRO A 373 30.54 -2.63 3.24
CA PRO A 373 29.84 -3.13 2.03
C PRO A 373 28.35 -3.40 2.24
N ILE A 374 27.90 -3.52 3.50
CA ILE A 374 26.50 -3.75 3.82
C ILE A 374 25.60 -2.64 3.29
N HIS A 375 25.99 -1.37 3.40
CA HIS A 375 25.17 -0.24 2.98
C HIS A 375 24.88 -0.26 1.48
N ARG A 376 25.89 -0.61 0.67
CA ARG A 376 25.71 -0.81 -0.77
C ARG A 376 24.75 -1.96 -1.07
N THR A 377 24.98 -3.12 -0.45
CA THR A 377 24.11 -4.28 -0.68
C THR A 377 22.68 -4.05 -0.20
N PHE A 378 22.51 -3.33 0.91
CA PHE A 378 21.22 -2.92 1.43
C PHE A 378 20.50 -2.01 0.44
N CYS A 379 21.12 -0.90 0.00
CA CYS A 379 20.51 0.00 -0.98
C CYS A 379 20.11 -0.74 -2.27
N GLU A 380 21.00 -1.56 -2.83
CA GLU A 380 20.74 -2.34 -4.04
C GLU A 380 19.56 -3.32 -3.87
N ARG A 381 19.53 -4.06 -2.76
CA ARG A 381 18.49 -5.08 -2.51
C ARG A 381 17.16 -4.45 -2.09
N TYR A 382 17.21 -3.37 -1.32
CA TYR A 382 16.04 -2.66 -0.83
C TYR A 382 15.25 -2.02 -1.97
N VAL A 383 15.94 -1.27 -2.84
CA VAL A 383 15.30 -0.63 -4.00
C VAL A 383 14.72 -1.68 -4.95
N ARG A 384 15.46 -2.75 -5.28
CA ARG A 384 14.94 -3.85 -6.11
C ARG A 384 13.74 -4.56 -5.49
N ALA A 385 13.68 -4.68 -4.16
CA ALA A 385 12.51 -5.23 -3.48
C ALA A 385 11.30 -4.30 -3.62
N LEU A 386 11.48 -2.98 -3.55
CA LEU A 386 10.41 -2.01 -3.76
C LEU A 386 9.88 -2.01 -5.21
N GLU A 387 10.78 -2.16 -6.20
CA GLU A 387 10.42 -2.28 -7.62
C GLU A 387 9.57 -3.54 -7.89
N ARG A 388 9.97 -4.68 -7.29
CA ARG A 388 9.28 -5.97 -7.49
C ARG A 388 7.95 -6.07 -6.78
N THR A 389 7.77 -5.36 -5.68
CA THR A 389 6.57 -5.49 -4.85
C THR A 389 5.36 -4.88 -5.55
N GLY A 390 4.31 -5.66 -5.82
CA GLY A 390 3.05 -5.14 -6.35
C GLY A 390 2.20 -4.38 -5.33
N SER A 391 2.41 -4.65 -4.03
CA SER A 391 1.66 -4.01 -2.93
C SER A 391 1.95 -2.52 -2.78
N VAL A 392 0.89 -1.70 -2.92
CA VAL A 392 0.95 -0.23 -2.76
C VAL A 392 1.40 0.16 -1.34
N ARG A 393 0.94 -0.56 -0.31
CA ARG A 393 1.29 -0.30 1.10
C ARG A 393 2.79 -0.47 1.32
N ASN A 394 3.34 -1.58 0.85
CA ASN A 394 4.75 -1.90 1.03
C ASN A 394 5.64 -0.88 0.31
N ARG A 395 5.26 -0.45 -0.90
CA ARG A 395 5.95 0.65 -1.60
C ARG A 395 5.88 1.96 -0.83
N ALA A 396 4.70 2.38 -0.36
CA ALA A 396 4.53 3.63 0.38
C ALA A 396 5.34 3.68 1.68
N VAL A 397 5.25 2.63 2.51
CA VAL A 397 6.03 2.53 3.75
C VAL A 397 7.52 2.38 3.45
N GLY A 398 7.88 1.59 2.45
CA GLY A 398 9.27 1.37 2.06
C GLY A 398 9.97 2.64 1.58
N ILE A 399 9.29 3.48 0.80
CA ILE A 399 9.81 4.78 0.36
C ILE A 399 10.01 5.71 1.57
N SER A 400 9.08 5.72 2.54
CA SER A 400 9.24 6.50 3.77
C SER A 400 10.48 6.05 4.55
N VAL A 401 10.69 4.73 4.69
CA VAL A 401 11.83 4.17 5.41
C VAL A 401 13.16 4.44 4.68
N LEU A 402 13.18 4.33 3.35
CA LEU A 402 14.35 4.69 2.54
C LEU A 402 14.70 6.16 2.70
N THR A 403 13.69 7.02 2.76
CA THR A 403 13.87 8.46 3.00
C THR A 403 14.44 8.68 4.39
N ASP A 404 13.85 8.09 5.44
CA ASP A 404 14.36 8.18 6.81
C ASP A 404 15.82 7.67 6.88
N TYR A 405 16.13 6.56 6.21
CA TYR A 405 17.49 6.00 6.12
C TYR A 405 18.49 6.97 5.48
N ILE A 406 18.12 7.68 4.41
CA ILE A 406 19.01 8.70 3.82
C ILE A 406 19.24 9.83 4.84
N HIS A 407 18.18 10.26 5.54
CA HIS A 407 18.27 11.38 6.48
C HIS A 407 19.07 11.08 7.76
N THR A 408 19.31 9.81 8.11
CA THR A 408 20.15 9.47 9.28
C THR A 408 21.64 9.75 9.06
N PHE A 409 22.09 9.86 7.81
CA PHE A 409 23.49 10.18 7.48
C PHE A 409 23.74 11.70 7.48
N ASP A 410 25.00 12.08 7.63
CA ASP A 410 25.51 13.42 7.35
C ASP A 410 25.34 13.81 5.87
N ASP A 411 25.52 15.10 5.55
CA ASP A 411 25.29 15.61 4.19
C ASP A 411 26.22 14.99 3.14
N GLU A 412 27.43 14.60 3.53
CA GLU A 412 28.35 13.85 2.66
C GLU A 412 27.78 12.45 2.36
N GLY A 413 27.34 11.72 3.39
CA GLY A 413 26.73 10.40 3.23
C GLY A 413 25.44 10.45 2.42
N ARG A 414 24.57 11.44 2.64
CA ARG A 414 23.36 11.68 1.85
C ARG A 414 23.69 11.84 0.37
N TYR A 415 24.66 12.68 0.05
CA TYR A 415 25.12 12.88 -1.33
C TYR A 415 25.65 11.58 -1.95
N MET A 416 26.48 10.83 -1.21
CA MET A 416 27.05 9.57 -1.69
C MET A 416 25.99 8.52 -2.00
N ILE A 417 24.99 8.35 -1.12
CA ILE A 417 23.87 7.42 -1.34
C ILE A 417 23.07 7.82 -2.57
N ILE A 418 22.69 9.10 -2.68
CA ILE A 418 21.90 9.61 -3.81
C ILE A 418 22.68 9.48 -5.13
N SER A 419 23.98 9.82 -5.14
CA SER A 419 24.86 9.66 -6.30
C SER A 419 24.95 8.18 -6.72
N HIS A 420 25.10 7.27 -5.75
CA HIS A 420 25.11 5.84 -6.01
C HIS A 420 23.78 5.37 -6.61
N MET A 421 22.63 5.85 -6.11
CA MET A 421 21.32 5.52 -6.66
C MET A 421 21.17 5.99 -8.12
N LEU A 422 21.56 7.24 -8.41
CA LEU A 422 21.48 7.79 -9.77
C LEU A 422 22.43 7.11 -10.78
N LYS A 423 23.54 6.53 -10.30
CA LYS A 423 24.52 5.81 -11.14
C LYS A 423 24.17 4.34 -11.35
N THR A 424 23.58 3.69 -10.34
CA THR A 424 23.39 2.23 -10.33
C THR A 424 22.03 1.82 -10.89
N PHE A 425 20.98 2.63 -10.68
CA PHE A 425 19.63 2.30 -11.13
C PHE A 425 19.26 3.05 -12.41
N ASP A 426 18.76 2.27 -13.37
CA ASP A 426 18.27 2.75 -14.66
C ASP A 426 16.76 2.98 -14.66
N ASP A 427 16.05 2.47 -13.65
CA ASP A 427 14.61 2.66 -13.49
C ASP A 427 14.24 4.13 -13.32
N ASP A 428 13.27 4.60 -14.11
CA ASP A 428 12.85 6.00 -14.17
C ASP A 428 12.25 6.48 -12.83
N SER A 429 11.51 5.61 -12.14
CA SER A 429 10.84 5.95 -10.89
C SER A 429 11.85 6.12 -9.73
N VAL A 430 12.86 5.24 -9.66
CA VAL A 430 13.93 5.35 -8.67
C VAL A 430 14.78 6.59 -8.90
N ARG A 431 15.10 6.89 -10.17
CA ARG A 431 15.81 8.12 -10.53
C ARG A 431 15.01 9.36 -10.17
N ALA A 432 13.71 9.40 -10.48
CA ALA A 432 12.81 10.49 -10.13
C ALA A 432 12.75 10.73 -8.60
N TYR A 433 12.69 9.64 -7.82
CA TYR A 433 12.74 9.69 -6.36
C TYR A 433 14.06 10.28 -5.87
N ALA A 434 15.21 9.78 -6.33
CA ALA A 434 16.53 10.27 -5.92
C ALA A 434 16.72 11.77 -6.25
N ILE A 435 16.27 12.22 -7.42
CA ILE A 435 16.26 13.64 -7.82
C ILE A 435 15.40 14.47 -6.87
N THR A 436 14.21 13.97 -6.53
CA THR A 436 13.27 14.67 -5.64
C THR A 436 13.85 14.83 -4.24
N VAL A 437 14.42 13.77 -3.67
CA VAL A 437 15.09 13.82 -2.35
C VAL A 437 16.23 14.82 -2.37
N TYR A 438 17.09 14.79 -3.40
CA TYR A 438 18.20 15.73 -3.51
C TYR A 438 17.73 17.19 -3.62
N LYS A 439 16.70 17.45 -4.43
CA LYS A 439 16.06 18.76 -4.53
C LYS A 439 15.53 19.23 -3.18
N ASP A 440 14.86 18.36 -2.43
CA ASP A 440 14.28 18.72 -1.13
C ASP A 440 15.38 19.04 -0.09
N LEU A 441 16.50 18.30 -0.11
CA LEU A 441 17.68 18.60 0.73
C LEU A 441 18.26 19.99 0.44
N ILE A 442 18.51 20.32 -0.84
CA ILE A 442 19.04 21.65 -1.21
C ILE A 442 18.03 22.75 -0.83
N SER A 443 16.74 22.49 -1.08
CA SER A 443 15.67 23.45 -0.77
C SER A 443 15.52 23.70 0.72
N SER A 444 15.71 22.68 1.56
CA SER A 444 15.76 22.86 3.02
C SER A 444 16.97 23.68 3.42
N ASP A 445 18.17 23.34 2.95
CA ASP A 445 19.41 24.04 3.34
C ASP A 445 19.37 25.53 2.96
N VAL A 446 18.81 25.85 1.78
CA VAL A 446 18.64 27.25 1.32
C VAL A 446 17.62 28.02 2.17
N ARG A 447 16.55 27.38 2.65
CA ARG A 447 15.50 28.01 3.48
C ARG A 447 15.92 28.17 4.93
N ASP A 448 16.56 27.14 5.49
CA ASP A 448 16.88 27.07 6.93
C ASP A 448 18.05 27.99 7.29
N LYS A 449 18.98 28.24 6.35
CA LYS A 449 20.14 29.10 6.58
C LYS A 449 19.88 30.56 6.16
N PRO A 450 20.29 31.55 6.99
CA PRO A 450 20.22 32.95 6.63
C PRO A 450 21.05 33.24 5.37
N ALA A 451 20.69 34.31 4.64
CA ALA A 451 21.23 34.63 3.32
C ALA A 451 22.77 34.79 3.27
N GLU A 452 23.40 35.08 4.40
CA GLU A 452 24.85 35.32 4.52
C GLU A 452 25.66 34.05 4.81
N ALA A 453 25.02 32.96 5.24
CA ALA A 453 25.73 31.71 5.56
C ALA A 453 26.01 30.88 4.29
N PRO A 454 27.21 30.28 4.14
CA PRO A 454 27.51 29.40 3.01
C PRO A 454 26.64 28.13 3.05
N LEU A 455 26.21 27.68 1.88
CA LEU A 455 25.52 26.39 1.72
C LEU A 455 26.48 25.24 2.03
N VAL A 456 25.91 24.06 2.33
CA VAL A 456 26.74 22.85 2.48
C VAL A 456 27.49 22.59 1.17
N ARG A 457 28.77 22.22 1.28
CA ARG A 457 29.66 21.92 0.13
C ARG A 457 29.05 20.96 -0.89
N TRP A 458 28.29 19.97 -0.44
CA TRP A 458 27.68 18.93 -1.29
C TRP A 458 26.41 19.40 -2.03
N TYR A 459 25.93 20.61 -1.72
CA TYR A 459 24.74 21.24 -2.28
C TYR A 459 25.08 22.56 -3.02
N SER A 460 26.36 22.85 -3.26
CA SER A 460 26.82 24.09 -3.92
C SER A 460 28.14 23.89 -4.69
N GLY A 461 28.43 24.78 -5.64
CA GLY A 461 29.69 24.83 -6.38
C GLY A 461 29.90 23.64 -7.33
N ASP A 462 31.16 23.23 -7.51
CA ASP A 462 31.57 22.21 -8.48
C ASP A 462 30.87 20.85 -8.27
N VAL A 463 30.54 20.51 -7.02
CA VAL A 463 29.88 19.24 -6.68
C VAL A 463 28.41 19.23 -7.13
N LEU A 464 27.71 20.35 -6.94
CA LEU A 464 26.35 20.53 -7.45
C LEU A 464 26.36 20.58 -8.98
N GLN A 465 27.37 21.22 -9.57
CA GLN A 465 27.56 21.22 -11.02
C GLN A 465 27.64 19.80 -11.55
N ASP A 466 28.55 18.97 -11.04
CA ASP A 466 28.72 17.58 -11.45
C ASP A 466 27.41 16.79 -11.33
N MET A 467 26.72 16.90 -10.21
CA MET A 467 25.44 16.20 -9.99
C MET A 467 24.37 16.63 -11.00
N LEU A 468 24.22 17.93 -11.24
CA LEU A 468 23.22 18.44 -12.19
C LEU A 468 23.59 18.11 -13.63
N THR A 469 24.82 18.37 -14.06
CA THR A 469 25.22 18.23 -15.47
C THR A 469 25.44 16.77 -15.88
N ASN A 470 25.87 15.89 -14.98
CA ASN A 470 26.25 14.51 -15.34
C ASN A 470 25.26 13.45 -14.88
N HIS A 471 24.37 13.75 -13.92
CA HIS A 471 23.49 12.72 -13.34
C HIS A 471 21.99 13.06 -13.40
N ILE A 472 21.59 14.31 -13.15
CA ILE A 472 20.18 14.72 -13.06
C ILE A 472 19.65 15.25 -14.39
N CYS A 473 20.29 16.28 -14.95
CA CYS A 473 19.83 16.98 -16.16
C CYS A 473 20.48 16.38 -17.42
N VAL A 474 20.38 15.05 -17.60
CA VAL A 474 21.00 14.34 -18.72
C VAL A 474 19.98 13.51 -19.49
N LEU A 475 19.95 13.72 -20.81
CA LEU A 475 19.25 12.85 -21.76
C LEU A 475 20.22 11.77 -22.25
N ARG A 476 20.08 10.53 -21.76
CA ARG A 476 21.05 9.43 -22.01
C ARG A 476 21.30 9.15 -23.50
N LYS A 477 20.29 9.32 -24.36
CA LYS A 477 20.39 9.17 -25.83
C LYS A 477 20.24 10.51 -26.56
N GLY A 478 20.46 11.63 -25.87
CA GLY A 478 20.22 12.98 -26.39
C GLY A 478 18.78 13.15 -26.87
N VAL A 479 18.62 13.75 -28.06
CA VAL A 479 17.31 13.96 -28.71
C VAL A 479 16.53 12.67 -28.95
N LYS A 480 17.21 11.52 -29.07
CA LYS A 480 16.58 10.20 -29.31
C LYS A 480 16.15 9.49 -28.03
N THR A 481 16.20 10.17 -26.88
CA THR A 481 15.74 9.59 -25.62
C THR A 481 14.24 9.37 -25.68
N ASP A 482 13.78 8.20 -25.25
CA ASP A 482 12.36 7.96 -25.10
C ASP A 482 11.83 8.83 -23.95
N LEU A 483 11.05 9.84 -24.30
CA LEU A 483 10.51 10.81 -23.35
C LEU A 483 9.38 10.24 -22.51
N ILE A 484 8.71 9.18 -22.96
CA ILE A 484 7.59 8.58 -22.26
C ILE A 484 8.12 7.67 -21.15
N ASP A 485 9.08 6.82 -21.48
CA ASP A 485 9.72 5.90 -20.52
C ASP A 485 10.54 6.64 -19.45
N ASN A 486 11.06 7.83 -19.77
CA ASN A 486 11.84 8.66 -18.83
C ASN A 486 11.06 9.87 -18.28
N SER A 487 9.73 9.86 -18.38
CA SER A 487 8.91 11.03 -18.09
C SER A 487 8.96 11.47 -16.62
N TYR A 488 9.10 10.55 -15.66
CA TYR A 488 9.13 10.88 -14.23
C TYR A 488 10.47 11.51 -13.84
N SER A 489 11.60 10.98 -14.32
CA SER A 489 12.91 11.57 -14.01
C SER A 489 13.10 12.93 -14.68
N ILE A 490 12.64 13.10 -15.93
CA ILE A 490 12.68 14.40 -16.62
C ILE A 490 11.81 15.43 -15.89
N THR A 491 10.59 15.05 -15.50
CA THR A 491 9.70 15.93 -14.72
C THR A 491 10.34 16.33 -13.39
N SER A 492 10.97 15.38 -12.70
CA SER A 492 11.66 15.62 -11.44
C SER A 492 12.88 16.52 -11.62
N ALA A 493 13.64 16.35 -12.71
CA ALA A 493 14.78 17.22 -13.05
C ALA A 493 14.33 18.66 -13.37
N LEU A 494 13.28 18.85 -14.16
CA LEU A 494 12.70 20.16 -14.44
C LEU A 494 12.15 20.82 -13.16
N SER A 495 11.50 20.04 -12.30
CA SER A 495 11.03 20.50 -11.00
C SER A 495 12.20 20.93 -10.10
N ALA A 496 13.28 20.14 -10.07
CA ALA A 496 14.48 20.46 -9.31
C ALA A 496 15.13 21.76 -9.78
N LEU A 497 15.34 21.92 -11.09
CA LEU A 497 15.84 23.16 -11.68
C LEU A 497 14.92 24.35 -11.34
N TRP A 498 13.61 24.19 -11.50
CA TRP A 498 12.67 25.26 -11.20
C TRP A 498 12.71 25.69 -9.73
N VAL A 499 12.74 24.74 -8.79
CA VAL A 499 12.81 25.04 -7.36
C VAL A 499 14.12 25.75 -7.05
N LEU A 500 15.25 25.21 -7.50
CA LEU A 500 16.58 25.81 -7.30
C LEU A 500 16.66 27.24 -7.82
N LEU A 501 16.18 27.50 -9.04
CA LEU A 501 16.18 28.85 -9.64
C LEU A 501 15.27 29.83 -8.89
N LYS A 502 14.19 29.33 -8.27
CA LYS A 502 13.24 30.17 -7.53
C LYS A 502 13.72 30.45 -6.09
N THR A 503 14.37 29.48 -5.45
CA THR A 503 14.89 29.59 -4.09
C THR A 503 16.21 30.35 -4.05
N ASP A 504 17.13 30.07 -4.98
CA ASP A 504 18.46 30.69 -5.01
C ASP A 504 18.50 32.00 -5.81
N GLN A 505 17.95 33.05 -5.21
CA GLN A 505 17.90 34.38 -5.84
C GLN A 505 19.25 35.12 -5.84
N CYS A 506 20.21 34.70 -5.01
CA CYS A 506 21.49 35.38 -4.83
C CYS A 506 22.69 34.58 -5.36
N ASN A 507 22.46 33.53 -6.16
CA ASN A 507 23.50 32.62 -6.67
C ASN A 507 24.38 31.98 -5.57
N ARG A 508 23.80 31.65 -4.41
CA ARG A 508 24.50 30.97 -3.30
C ARG A 508 24.93 29.55 -3.65
N SER A 509 24.21 28.91 -4.58
CA SER A 509 24.52 27.57 -5.08
C SER A 509 25.58 27.57 -6.19
N HIS A 510 25.95 28.74 -6.71
CA HIS A 510 26.79 28.93 -7.90
C HIS A 510 26.20 28.36 -9.20
N ILE A 511 24.91 28.00 -9.22
CA ILE A 511 24.25 27.42 -10.40
C ILE A 511 24.31 28.31 -11.64
N TRP A 512 24.31 29.64 -11.46
CA TRP A 512 24.32 30.59 -12.57
C TRP A 512 25.66 30.60 -13.32
N ASP A 513 26.75 30.17 -12.68
CA ASP A 513 28.11 30.22 -13.24
C ASP A 513 28.26 29.22 -14.39
N TYR A 514 27.56 28.10 -14.33
CA TYR A 514 27.57 27.03 -15.34
C TYR A 514 26.20 26.79 -16.00
N PHE A 515 25.22 27.67 -15.78
CA PHE A 515 23.86 27.51 -16.29
C PHE A 515 23.80 27.45 -17.82
N GLY A 516 24.68 28.17 -18.52
CA GLY A 516 24.75 28.12 -19.98
C GLY A 516 25.02 26.71 -20.53
N THR A 517 25.81 25.91 -19.81
CA THR A 517 26.07 24.51 -20.15
C THR A 517 24.82 23.65 -19.94
N LEU A 518 24.08 23.86 -18.83
CA LEU A 518 22.81 23.17 -18.56
C LEU A 518 21.72 23.51 -19.59
N GLU A 519 21.60 24.78 -19.97
CA GLU A 519 20.64 25.23 -20.98
C GLU A 519 20.91 24.55 -22.33
N ALA A 520 22.18 24.52 -22.76
CA ALA A 520 22.58 23.90 -24.01
C ALA A 520 22.44 22.38 -24.01
N GLN A 521 22.87 21.69 -22.95
CA GLN A 521 22.93 20.22 -22.90
C GLN A 521 21.58 19.57 -22.57
N PHE A 522 20.73 20.24 -21.79
CA PHE A 522 19.47 19.67 -21.30
C PHE A 522 18.25 20.37 -21.87
N LEU A 523 18.08 21.67 -21.62
CA LEU A 523 16.81 22.37 -21.95
C LEU A 523 16.57 22.47 -23.45
N VAL A 524 17.61 22.85 -24.23
CA VAL A 524 17.53 22.96 -25.70
C VAL A 524 17.33 21.58 -26.34
N GLU A 525 18.07 20.58 -25.89
CA GLU A 525 17.97 19.22 -26.41
C GLU A 525 16.61 18.57 -26.06
N LEU A 526 16.09 18.82 -24.86
CA LEU A 526 14.77 18.36 -24.44
C LEU A 526 13.67 19.02 -25.28
N ARG A 527 13.78 20.32 -25.59
CA ARG A 527 12.82 20.99 -26.46
C ARG A 527 12.78 20.35 -27.86
N LYS A 528 13.96 20.11 -28.45
CA LYS A 528 14.07 19.42 -29.75
C LYS A 528 13.47 18.02 -29.69
N ALA A 529 13.73 17.27 -28.61
CA ALA A 529 13.18 15.94 -28.41
C ALA A 529 11.65 15.98 -28.37
N ILE A 530 11.07 16.88 -27.56
CA ILE A 530 9.60 17.05 -27.44
C ILE A 530 8.99 17.36 -28.81
N ASP A 531 9.59 18.28 -29.57
CA ASP A 531 9.05 18.69 -30.87
C ASP A 531 9.11 17.55 -31.90
N ILE A 532 10.18 16.72 -31.89
CA ILE A 532 10.30 15.54 -32.75
C ILE A 532 9.28 14.45 -32.35
N THR A 533 9.20 14.11 -31.06
CA THR A 533 8.27 13.08 -30.57
C THR A 533 6.81 13.49 -30.77
N ARG A 534 6.49 14.77 -30.57
CA ARG A 534 5.17 15.33 -30.85
C ARG A 534 4.81 15.24 -32.34
N ALA A 535 5.77 15.53 -33.24
CA ALA A 535 5.57 15.39 -34.68
C ALA A 535 5.33 13.92 -35.07
N HIS A 536 6.07 12.98 -34.47
CA HIS A 536 5.89 11.54 -34.67
C HIS A 536 4.45 11.10 -34.35
N TYR A 537 3.97 11.32 -33.12
CA TYR A 537 2.63 10.88 -32.73
C TYR A 537 1.50 11.58 -33.48
N LYS A 538 1.68 12.86 -33.85
CA LYS A 538 0.70 13.57 -34.70
C LYS A 538 0.63 12.98 -36.11
N ASN A 539 1.76 12.51 -36.65
CA ASN A 539 1.78 11.87 -37.95
C ASN A 539 1.21 10.45 -37.86
N GLU A 540 1.47 9.72 -36.79
CA GLU A 540 0.92 8.39 -36.54
C GLU A 540 -0.62 8.41 -36.43
N MET A 541 -1.17 9.39 -35.70
CA MET A 541 -2.63 9.60 -35.65
C MET A 541 -3.24 9.84 -37.03
N LYS A 542 -2.62 10.72 -37.83
CA LYS A 542 -3.08 11.00 -39.20
C LYS A 542 -2.96 9.79 -40.11
N ALA A 543 -1.91 8.98 -39.96
CA ALA A 543 -1.74 7.75 -40.74
C ALA A 543 -2.84 6.74 -40.42
N THR A 544 -3.21 6.58 -39.15
CA THR A 544 -4.34 5.71 -38.74
C THR A 544 -5.70 6.16 -39.27
N GLU A 545 -5.89 7.46 -39.54
CA GLU A 545 -7.11 8.00 -40.17
C GLU A 545 -7.16 7.75 -41.69
N VAL A 546 -6.00 7.61 -42.35
CA VAL A 546 -5.86 7.52 -43.81
C VAL A 546 -5.80 6.06 -44.33
N ASP A 547 -5.39 5.09 -43.50
CA ASP A 547 -5.25 3.68 -43.91
C ASP A 547 -6.60 2.96 -44.11
N ASN A 548 -7.05 2.94 -45.38
CA ASN A 548 -8.13 2.11 -45.92
C ASN A 548 -7.64 0.93 -46.80
N HIS A 549 -6.36 0.55 -46.79
CA HIS A 549 -5.84 -0.65 -47.47
C HIS A 549 -4.77 -1.39 -46.65
N PRO A 550 -4.58 -2.72 -46.85
CA PRO A 550 -3.80 -3.55 -45.95
C PRO A 550 -2.28 -3.48 -46.21
N ILE A 551 -1.54 -3.32 -45.11
CA ILE A 551 -0.16 -3.70 -44.78
C ILE A 551 0.90 -3.54 -45.90
N MET A 552 1.85 -2.64 -45.65
CA MET A 552 3.24 -2.85 -46.06
C MET A 552 4.17 -2.56 -44.88
N GLU A 553 5.07 -3.51 -44.63
CA GLU A 553 6.05 -3.58 -43.55
C GLU A 553 6.97 -2.35 -43.49
N GLN A 554 7.54 -2.11 -42.31
CA GLN A 554 8.57 -1.12 -41.94
C GLN A 554 8.08 0.15 -41.23
N SER A 555 7.63 0.01 -39.99
CA SER A 555 8.02 0.95 -38.92
C SER A 555 7.97 0.24 -37.56
N ALA A 556 9.03 0.46 -36.79
CA ALA A 556 9.43 -0.20 -35.54
C ALA A 556 8.33 -0.89 -34.72
N GLU A 557 8.53 -2.18 -34.45
CA GLU A 557 7.85 -2.93 -33.39
C GLU A 557 7.93 -2.14 -32.08
N LEU A 558 6.79 -1.62 -31.63
CA LEU A 558 6.57 -1.18 -30.26
C LEU A 558 6.55 -2.45 -29.40
N THR A 559 7.74 -2.92 -29.02
CA THR A 559 7.93 -4.14 -28.22
C THR A 559 7.53 -3.84 -26.79
N VAL A 560 6.23 -3.97 -26.49
CA VAL A 560 5.77 -4.18 -25.11
C VAL A 560 6.07 -5.64 -24.79
N SER A 561 7.26 -5.93 -24.28
CA SER A 561 7.56 -7.24 -23.71
C SER A 561 6.73 -7.42 -22.44
N MET A 562 5.58 -8.09 -22.57
CA MET A 562 4.91 -8.70 -21.44
C MET A 562 5.66 -9.98 -21.07
N LEU A 563 5.95 -10.15 -19.78
CA LEU A 563 6.81 -11.21 -19.22
C LEU A 563 6.30 -12.66 -19.44
N ASN A 564 5.15 -12.86 -20.11
CA ASN A 564 4.40 -14.13 -20.10
C ASN A 564 4.16 -14.78 -21.48
N GLY A 565 4.80 -14.34 -22.56
CA GLY A 565 4.80 -15.08 -23.84
C GLY A 565 3.47 -15.14 -24.60
N GLU A 566 2.44 -14.38 -24.21
CA GLU A 566 1.23 -14.20 -25.02
C GLU A 566 1.44 -13.11 -26.09
N LEU A 567 0.95 -13.36 -27.31
CA LEU A 567 0.96 -12.37 -28.39
C LEU A 567 0.22 -11.09 -27.95
N PRO A 568 0.76 -9.89 -28.25
CA PRO A 568 0.13 -8.65 -27.85
C PRO A 568 -1.29 -8.55 -28.44
N PRO A 569 -2.27 -8.02 -27.69
CA PRO A 569 -3.63 -7.89 -28.18
C PRO A 569 -3.64 -6.98 -29.41
N VAL A 570 -4.30 -7.41 -30.48
CA VAL A 570 -4.50 -6.59 -31.69
C VAL A 570 -5.29 -5.35 -31.29
N LEU A 571 -4.60 -4.20 -31.13
CA LEU A 571 -5.25 -2.94 -30.78
C LEU A 571 -6.20 -2.51 -31.92
N THR A 572 -7.46 -2.26 -31.57
CA THR A 572 -8.43 -1.62 -32.46
C THR A 572 -7.94 -0.22 -32.86
N LYS A 573 -8.34 0.27 -34.05
CA LYS A 573 -7.93 1.60 -34.56
C LYS A 573 -8.23 2.72 -33.54
N GLU A 574 -9.40 2.66 -32.90
CA GLU A 574 -9.83 3.59 -31.87
C GLU A 574 -8.89 3.61 -30.65
N LYS A 575 -8.48 2.43 -30.15
CA LYS A 575 -7.54 2.33 -29.03
C LYS A 575 -6.14 2.85 -29.37
N LYS A 576 -5.70 2.72 -30.64
CA LYS A 576 -4.42 3.32 -31.08
C LYS A 576 -4.47 4.84 -31.09
N VAL A 577 -5.56 5.42 -31.57
CA VAL A 577 -5.78 6.87 -31.55
C VAL A 577 -5.84 7.39 -30.11
N GLU A 578 -6.57 6.70 -29.22
CA GLU A 578 -6.65 7.04 -27.80
C GLU A 578 -5.27 6.97 -27.10
N LEU A 579 -4.46 5.95 -27.39
CA LEU A 579 -3.10 5.84 -26.88
C LEU A 579 -2.21 7.01 -27.34
N CYS A 580 -2.26 7.35 -28.64
CA CYS A 580 -1.51 8.47 -29.19
C CYS A 580 -1.92 9.81 -28.56
N GLN A 581 -3.23 10.03 -28.34
CA GLN A 581 -3.73 11.19 -27.63
C GLN A 581 -3.17 11.23 -26.20
N GLY A 582 -3.23 10.11 -25.46
CA GLY A 582 -2.64 10.01 -24.12
C GLY A 582 -1.15 10.36 -24.09
N MET A 583 -0.37 9.94 -25.09
CA MET A 583 1.05 10.30 -25.20
C MET A 583 1.27 11.78 -25.49
N LEU A 584 0.47 12.38 -26.37
CA LEU A 584 0.53 13.82 -26.63
C LEU A 584 0.23 14.66 -25.38
N LEU A 585 -0.76 14.26 -24.57
CA LEU A 585 -1.05 14.92 -23.30
C LEU A 585 0.15 14.87 -22.33
N ARG A 586 0.87 13.73 -22.25
CA ARG A 586 2.09 13.62 -21.44
C ARG A 586 3.19 14.55 -21.94
N LEU A 587 3.39 14.67 -23.25
CA LEU A 587 4.36 15.58 -23.85
C LEU A 587 4.01 17.04 -23.59
N ASP A 588 2.74 17.40 -23.65
CA ASP A 588 2.29 18.77 -23.36
C ASP A 588 2.49 19.14 -21.88
N MET A 589 2.37 18.18 -20.96
CA MET A 589 2.76 18.38 -19.55
C MET A 589 4.25 18.65 -19.41
N LEU A 590 5.12 17.90 -20.09
CA LEU A 590 6.57 18.14 -20.08
C LEU A 590 6.91 19.52 -20.66
N ASP A 591 6.26 19.90 -21.77
CA ASP A 591 6.47 21.19 -22.40
C ASP A 591 6.01 22.36 -21.51
N PHE A 592 4.92 22.17 -20.76
CA PHE A 592 4.48 23.13 -19.75
C PHE A 592 5.51 23.31 -18.63
N GLN A 593 6.07 22.22 -18.09
CA GLN A 593 7.13 22.31 -17.06
C GLN A 593 8.38 22.99 -17.60
N LEU A 594 8.77 22.68 -18.85
CA LEU A 594 9.89 23.33 -19.53
C LEU A 594 9.65 24.82 -19.71
N ALA A 595 8.46 25.23 -20.16
CA ALA A 595 8.08 26.63 -20.30
C ALA A 595 8.11 27.37 -18.95
N ARG A 596 7.69 26.70 -17.87
CA ARG A 596 7.75 27.25 -16.50
C ARG A 596 9.18 27.52 -16.04
N VAL A 597 10.11 26.61 -16.33
CA VAL A 597 11.55 26.79 -16.08
C VAL A 597 12.09 27.97 -16.88
N ASN A 598 11.80 28.05 -18.18
CA ASN A 598 12.20 29.16 -19.05
C ASN A 598 11.67 30.52 -18.57
N GLY A 599 10.45 30.58 -18.06
CA GLY A 599 9.89 31.79 -17.44
C GLY A 599 10.68 32.24 -16.21
N ALA A 600 11.09 31.31 -15.35
CA ALA A 600 11.92 31.62 -14.17
C ALA A 600 13.31 32.12 -14.56
N ILE A 601 13.93 31.51 -15.58
CA ILE A 601 15.23 31.93 -16.13
C ILE A 601 15.16 33.38 -16.61
N GLU A 602 14.12 33.74 -17.38
CA GLU A 602 13.96 35.08 -17.94
C GLU A 602 13.74 36.14 -16.85
N GLN A 603 12.96 35.83 -15.81
CA GLN A 603 12.77 36.74 -14.67
C GLN A 603 14.09 37.03 -13.94
N MET A 604 14.93 36.02 -13.76
CA MET A 604 16.23 36.16 -13.11
C MET A 604 17.25 36.89 -13.99
N ARG A 605 17.28 36.62 -15.31
CA ARG A 605 18.09 37.39 -16.26
C ARG A 605 17.77 38.88 -16.21
N ARG A 606 16.49 39.25 -16.16
CA ARG A 606 16.06 40.66 -16.01
C ARG A 606 16.52 41.28 -14.70
N ARG A 607 16.49 40.53 -13.58
CA ARG A 607 17.00 41.01 -12.28
C ARG A 607 18.51 41.22 -12.29
N ASN A 608 19.28 40.31 -12.86
CA ASN A 608 20.74 40.45 -12.96
C ASN A 608 21.17 41.63 -13.85
N VAL A 609 20.37 41.95 -14.89
CA VAL A 609 20.58 43.17 -15.69
C VAL A 609 20.26 44.43 -14.86
N LEU A 610 19.25 44.40 -13.98
CA LEU A 610 18.87 45.51 -13.10
C LEU A 610 19.84 45.71 -11.90
N SER A 611 20.50 44.65 -11.42
CA SER A 611 21.54 44.77 -10.39
C SER A 611 22.83 45.35 -10.99
N ASN A 612 23.19 44.93 -12.21
CA ASN A 612 24.32 45.49 -12.96
C ASN A 612 24.08 46.95 -13.39
N SER A 613 22.84 47.39 -13.60
CA SER A 613 22.55 48.81 -13.88
C SER A 613 22.59 49.70 -12.63
N ARG A 614 22.38 49.14 -11.43
CA ARG A 614 22.53 49.87 -10.15
C ARG A 614 23.99 50.03 -9.72
N THR A 615 24.88 49.11 -10.10
CA THR A 615 26.33 49.21 -9.81
C THR A 615 27.08 50.16 -10.76
N LEU A 616 26.49 50.56 -11.90
CA LEU A 616 27.05 51.58 -12.80
C LEU A 616 26.89 53.04 -12.29
N GLY A 617 26.31 53.25 -11.10
CA GLY A 617 26.12 54.57 -10.49
C GLY A 617 27.32 55.13 -9.71
N LYS A 618 28.44 54.40 -9.59
CA LYS A 618 29.64 54.91 -8.91
C LYS A 618 30.93 54.56 -9.67
N THR A 619 31.57 55.63 -10.15
CA THR A 619 33.00 55.84 -10.48
C THR A 619 33.62 55.18 -11.71
N GLU A 620 33.90 56.09 -12.67
CA GLU A 620 35.15 56.33 -13.41
C GLU A 620 35.58 55.49 -14.64
N THR A 621 35.62 56.24 -15.74
CA THR A 621 36.34 56.16 -17.02
C THR A 621 37.62 55.31 -17.10
N VAL A 622 37.65 54.34 -18.03
CA VAL A 622 38.78 54.12 -18.97
C VAL A 622 38.25 53.59 -20.31
N LYS A 623 38.76 54.16 -21.41
CA LYS A 623 38.46 53.84 -22.81
C LYS A 623 39.17 52.55 -23.27
N SER A 624 38.47 51.67 -23.98
CA SER A 624 39.02 50.99 -25.16
C SER A 624 37.91 50.51 -26.09
N VAL A 625 37.86 51.12 -27.27
CA VAL A 625 36.95 50.85 -28.38
C VAL A 625 37.43 49.61 -29.12
N THR A 626 36.55 48.64 -29.39
CA THR A 626 36.68 47.78 -30.58
C THR A 626 35.29 47.55 -31.18
N THR A 627 35.07 48.20 -32.32
CA THR A 627 33.87 48.19 -33.16
C THR A 627 33.98 47.14 -34.26
N ILE A 628 32.97 46.27 -34.45
CA ILE A 628 32.54 45.75 -35.77
C ILE A 628 31.01 45.41 -35.70
N PRO A 629 30.25 45.31 -36.81
CA PRO A 629 29.30 46.34 -37.23
C PRO A 629 27.83 45.87 -37.23
N ARG A 630 26.90 46.84 -37.11
CA ARG A 630 25.47 46.64 -37.42
C ARG A 630 25.27 46.51 -38.94
N ARG A 631 24.51 45.52 -39.38
CA ARG A 631 23.85 45.50 -40.70
C ARG A 631 22.34 45.36 -40.51
N ASN A 632 21.63 46.30 -41.12
CA ASN A 632 20.17 46.39 -41.17
C ASN A 632 19.57 45.41 -42.19
N LEU A 633 18.36 44.99 -41.83
CA LEU A 633 17.25 44.34 -42.55
C LEU A 633 17.38 43.96 -44.03
N GLY A 634 16.97 42.72 -44.32
CA GLY A 634 16.24 42.33 -45.52
C GLY A 634 15.00 41.53 -45.10
N SER A 635 13.81 42.07 -45.39
CA SER A 635 12.51 41.51 -45.05
C SER A 635 12.05 40.46 -46.07
N THR A 636 11.56 39.32 -45.60
CA THR A 636 10.42 38.63 -46.22
C THR A 636 9.67 37.82 -45.17
N GLY A 637 8.37 38.10 -45.10
CA GLY A 637 7.35 37.68 -44.12
C GLY A 637 7.55 36.36 -43.37
N LEU A 638 7.70 36.49 -42.05
CA LEU A 638 7.12 35.63 -41.02
C LEU A 638 7.51 36.23 -39.67
N LEU A 639 6.53 36.81 -38.94
CA LEU A 639 6.44 36.94 -37.47
C LEU A 639 5.51 38.10 -37.11
N ARG A 640 4.31 37.77 -36.60
CA ARG A 640 3.69 38.57 -35.54
C ARG A 640 3.01 37.60 -34.57
N ARG A 641 3.78 37.08 -33.61
CA ARG A 641 3.27 36.22 -32.54
C ARG A 641 4.12 36.30 -31.28
N ALA A 642 4.37 37.52 -30.80
CA ALA A 642 5.20 37.75 -29.62
C ALA A 642 4.55 38.60 -28.52
N ASN A 643 3.30 39.05 -28.67
CA ASN A 643 2.55 39.80 -27.65
C ASN A 643 1.06 39.44 -27.73
N GLU A 644 0.66 38.26 -27.28
CA GLU A 644 -0.77 37.98 -27.01
C GLU A 644 -0.99 38.11 -25.50
N THR A 645 -1.96 38.94 -25.11
CA THR A 645 -2.41 39.09 -23.72
C THR A 645 -3.34 37.94 -23.35
N PHE A 646 -3.50 37.62 -22.06
CA PHE A 646 -4.34 36.50 -21.63
C PHE A 646 -5.80 36.60 -22.13
N ASP A 647 -6.33 37.81 -22.26
CA ASP A 647 -7.67 38.04 -22.80
C ASP A 647 -7.74 37.81 -24.33
N ASP A 648 -6.66 38.06 -25.08
CA ASP A 648 -6.57 37.76 -26.52
C ASP A 648 -6.53 36.24 -26.77
N PHE A 649 -5.88 35.49 -25.87
CA PHE A 649 -5.89 34.04 -25.89
C PHE A 649 -7.29 33.48 -25.63
N ARG A 650 -8.02 34.02 -24.65
CA ARG A 650 -9.39 33.60 -24.32
C ARG A 650 -10.36 33.85 -25.47
N ALA A 651 -10.34 35.04 -26.06
CA ALA A 651 -11.20 35.39 -27.19
C ALA A 651 -10.95 34.52 -28.45
N ARG A 652 -9.72 33.99 -28.59
CA ARG A 652 -9.36 33.08 -29.67
C ARG A 652 -9.87 31.66 -29.44
N GLU A 653 -9.81 31.17 -28.20
CA GLU A 653 -10.33 29.85 -27.85
C GLU A 653 -11.88 29.84 -27.91
N GLU A 654 -12.54 30.91 -27.46
CA GLU A 654 -14.00 31.07 -27.62
C GLU A 654 -14.42 31.07 -29.10
N LYS A 655 -13.63 31.70 -29.99
CA LYS A 655 -13.86 31.63 -31.44
C LYS A 655 -13.68 30.22 -32.01
N LYS A 656 -12.68 29.48 -31.54
CA LYS A 656 -12.47 28.09 -31.95
C LYS A 656 -13.61 27.18 -31.47
N GLU A 657 -14.10 27.38 -30.26
CA GLU A 657 -15.25 26.64 -29.72
C GLU A 657 -16.53 26.94 -30.52
N GLN A 658 -16.74 28.19 -30.92
CA GLN A 658 -17.85 28.57 -31.80
C GLN A 658 -17.73 27.98 -33.22
N GLU A 659 -16.51 27.86 -33.77
CA GLU A 659 -16.26 27.19 -35.05
C GLU A 659 -16.47 25.67 -34.95
N TYR A 660 -16.06 25.06 -33.83
CA TYR A 660 -16.26 23.64 -33.56
C TYR A 660 -17.75 23.30 -33.39
N ALA A 661 -18.51 24.15 -32.69
CA ALA A 661 -19.96 24.03 -32.53
C ALA A 661 -20.70 24.13 -33.88
N LYS A 662 -20.24 25.01 -34.79
CA LYS A 662 -20.79 25.11 -36.16
C LYS A 662 -20.48 23.88 -37.01
N GLN A 663 -19.29 23.28 -36.86
CA GLN A 663 -18.93 22.05 -37.57
C GLN A 663 -19.75 20.84 -37.09
N GLN A 664 -20.05 20.75 -35.80
CA GLN A 664 -20.91 19.70 -35.26
C GLN A 664 -22.38 19.85 -35.70
N GLN A 665 -22.88 21.07 -35.85
CA GLN A 665 -24.24 21.31 -36.39
C GLN A 665 -24.35 21.03 -37.89
N ALA A 666 -23.26 21.17 -38.66
CA ALA A 666 -23.24 20.84 -40.09
C ALA A 666 -23.15 19.33 -40.37
N ALA A 667 -22.55 18.56 -39.46
CA ALA A 667 -22.41 17.09 -39.60
C ALA A 667 -23.72 16.31 -39.31
N GLY A 668 -24.71 16.94 -38.67
CA GLY A 668 -26.00 16.32 -38.33
C GLY A 668 -27.06 16.35 -39.44
N ALA A 669 -26.77 16.91 -40.62
CA ALA A 669 -27.77 17.18 -41.67
C ALA A 669 -27.73 16.23 -42.89
N THR A 670 -26.87 15.20 -42.90
CA THR A 670 -26.78 14.27 -44.04
C THR A 670 -26.69 12.82 -43.58
N GLY A 671 -27.81 12.09 -43.67
CA GLY A 671 -27.84 10.64 -43.47
C GLY A 671 -29.25 10.08 -43.32
N THR A 672 -30.00 10.00 -44.42
CA THR A 672 -31.32 9.33 -44.48
C THR A 672 -31.24 8.08 -45.37
N ALA A 673 -31.95 7.02 -44.93
CA ALA A 673 -32.46 5.85 -45.65
C ALA A 673 -31.59 4.55 -45.74
N GLY A 674 -32.18 3.44 -45.28
CA GLY A 674 -31.75 2.06 -45.57
C GLY A 674 -32.21 1.04 -44.50
N SER A 675 -32.88 -0.04 -44.88
CA SER A 675 -33.82 -0.83 -44.08
C SER A 675 -33.35 -2.22 -43.60
N SER A 676 -33.82 -2.62 -42.40
CA SER A 676 -34.28 -3.95 -41.90
C SER A 676 -33.52 -5.27 -42.21
N SER A 677 -33.17 -6.04 -41.17
CA SER A 677 -33.87 -7.31 -40.79
C SER A 677 -33.20 -8.11 -39.63
N THR A 678 -34.05 -8.46 -38.65
CA THR A 678 -34.16 -9.71 -37.84
C THR A 678 -33.05 -10.30 -36.91
N HIS A 679 -33.41 -10.28 -35.62
CA HIS A 679 -33.46 -11.37 -34.61
C HIS A 679 -32.30 -11.69 -33.62
N THR A 680 -32.58 -11.33 -32.35
CA THR A 680 -32.38 -12.04 -31.04
C THR A 680 -30.98 -12.37 -30.49
N ASP A 681 -30.55 -11.68 -29.43
CA ASP A 681 -30.71 -12.11 -28.02
C ASP A 681 -30.13 -11.06 -27.05
N THR A 682 -30.98 -10.51 -26.16
CA THR A 682 -30.67 -9.33 -25.33
C THR A 682 -30.40 -9.70 -23.87
N PHE A 683 -29.13 -9.58 -23.45
CA PHE A 683 -28.73 -9.33 -22.07
C PHE A 683 -28.64 -7.81 -21.89
N SER A 684 -29.36 -7.25 -20.92
CA SER A 684 -29.58 -5.81 -20.82
C SER A 684 -28.34 -5.06 -20.29
N SER A 685 -27.58 -4.45 -21.19
CA SER A 685 -26.77 -3.26 -20.90
C SER A 685 -27.63 -2.03 -21.09
N THR A 686 -27.67 -1.14 -20.10
CA THR A 686 -28.37 0.15 -20.13
C THR A 686 -27.83 1.06 -21.25
N THR A 687 -28.55 1.11 -22.37
CA THR A 687 -28.43 2.13 -23.41
C THR A 687 -29.23 3.35 -22.96
N GLU A 688 -28.64 4.54 -22.94
CA GLU A 688 -29.41 5.79 -22.84
C GLU A 688 -30.25 5.93 -24.12
N GLU A 689 -31.54 5.61 -24.04
CA GLU A 689 -32.51 5.87 -25.11
C GLU A 689 -32.70 7.38 -25.28
N GLN A 690 -32.57 7.86 -26.51
CA GLN A 690 -33.02 9.21 -26.88
C GLN A 690 -34.53 9.32 -26.64
N THR A 691 -34.91 9.96 -25.54
CA THR A 691 -36.31 10.17 -25.15
C THR A 691 -36.98 11.23 -26.03
N ASP A 692 -38.14 10.89 -26.61
CA ASP A 692 -38.95 11.83 -27.39
C ASP A 692 -39.38 13.03 -26.49
N PRO A 693 -39.17 14.29 -26.91
CA PRO A 693 -39.47 15.48 -26.10
C PRO A 693 -40.95 15.59 -25.69
N THR A 694 -41.85 14.94 -26.42
CA THR A 694 -43.29 14.89 -26.06
C THR A 694 -43.56 14.02 -24.83
N VAL A 695 -42.78 12.96 -24.63
CA VAL A 695 -42.87 12.04 -23.49
C VAL A 695 -42.34 12.70 -22.22
N GLU A 696 -41.25 13.46 -22.32
CA GLU A 696 -40.70 14.21 -21.18
C GLU A 696 -41.65 15.28 -20.66
N ARG A 697 -42.31 16.02 -21.57
CA ARG A 697 -43.34 17.00 -21.20
C ARG A 697 -44.52 16.33 -20.48
N THR A 698 -44.92 15.15 -20.95
CA THR A 698 -46.00 14.38 -20.31
C THR A 698 -45.58 13.88 -18.92
N LYS A 699 -44.34 13.40 -18.77
CA LYS A 699 -43.79 13.01 -17.47
C LYS A 699 -43.79 14.17 -16.47
N ALA A 700 -43.35 15.36 -16.89
CA ALA A 700 -43.34 16.55 -16.03
C ALA A 700 -44.76 16.94 -15.58
N LEU A 701 -45.75 16.94 -16.48
CA LEU A 701 -47.15 17.24 -16.14
C LEU A 701 -47.72 16.28 -15.09
N ILE A 702 -47.44 14.98 -15.23
CA ILE A 702 -47.89 13.96 -14.28
C ILE A 702 -47.22 14.16 -12.92
N LEU A 703 -45.92 14.43 -12.89
CA LEU A 703 -45.18 14.66 -11.63
C LEU A 703 -45.63 15.94 -10.93
N ASP A 704 -45.91 17.03 -11.67
CA ASP A 704 -46.46 18.27 -11.12
C ASP A 704 -47.82 18.04 -10.44
N ALA A 705 -48.73 17.30 -11.11
CA ALA A 705 -50.02 16.95 -10.53
C ALA A 705 -49.89 15.99 -9.34
N ALA A 706 -48.91 15.08 -9.35
CA ALA A 706 -48.65 14.14 -8.27
C ALA A 706 -48.23 14.82 -6.96
N LEU A 707 -47.62 16.01 -7.00
CA LEU A 707 -47.22 16.76 -5.81
C LEU A 707 -48.39 17.10 -4.88
N ALA A 708 -49.60 17.32 -5.43
CA ALA A 708 -50.79 17.57 -4.61
C ALA A 708 -51.19 16.35 -3.75
N PHE A 709 -50.85 15.13 -4.20
CA PHE A 709 -51.21 13.88 -3.54
C PHE A 709 -50.17 13.36 -2.55
N VAL A 710 -48.98 13.98 -2.48
CA VAL A 710 -47.90 13.57 -1.55
C VAL A 710 -48.33 13.68 -0.09
N GLN A 711 -49.15 14.67 0.28
CA GLN A 711 -49.66 14.82 1.65
C GLN A 711 -50.60 13.68 2.09
N SER A 712 -51.17 12.93 1.14
CA SER A 712 -52.07 11.81 1.44
C SER A 712 -51.42 10.43 1.22
N HIS A 713 -50.56 10.27 0.20
CA HIS A 713 -49.97 8.97 -0.18
C HIS A 713 -48.45 8.89 0.01
N GLY A 714 -47.81 9.94 0.51
CA GLY A 714 -46.35 10.04 0.65
C GLY A 714 -45.60 10.04 -0.69
N TRP A 715 -44.28 9.85 -0.64
CA TRP A 715 -43.42 9.79 -1.84
C TRP A 715 -43.46 8.40 -2.46
N SER A 716 -44.58 8.05 -3.11
CA SER A 716 -44.87 6.68 -3.55
C SER A 716 -45.40 6.61 -4.98
N LYS A 717 -45.40 5.39 -5.55
CA LYS A 717 -46.02 5.13 -6.87
C LYS A 717 -47.53 5.43 -6.87
N GLN A 718 -48.19 5.34 -5.71
CA GLN A 718 -49.61 5.65 -5.56
C GLN A 718 -49.88 7.16 -5.73
N ALA A 719 -48.98 8.02 -5.25
CA ALA A 719 -49.09 9.47 -5.48
C ALA A 719 -48.96 9.81 -6.98
N ILE A 720 -48.04 9.13 -7.69
CA ILE A 720 -47.86 9.29 -9.14
C ILE A 720 -49.08 8.79 -9.92
N ALA A 721 -49.66 7.65 -9.53
CA ALA A 721 -50.86 7.11 -10.16
C ALA A 721 -52.05 8.08 -10.05
N LYS A 722 -52.26 8.69 -8.87
CA LYS A 722 -53.30 9.72 -8.68
C LYS A 722 -53.00 11.03 -9.42
N GLY A 723 -51.72 11.40 -9.52
CA GLY A 723 -51.28 12.52 -10.36
C GLY A 723 -51.60 12.29 -11.84
N ALA A 724 -51.40 11.07 -12.34
CA ALA A 724 -51.76 10.70 -13.70
C ALA A 724 -53.28 10.79 -13.93
N GLU A 725 -54.08 10.26 -13.00
CA GLU A 725 -55.55 10.36 -13.06
C GLU A 725 -56.02 11.82 -13.09
N ALA A 726 -55.38 12.72 -12.32
CA ALA A 726 -55.71 14.14 -12.28
C ALA A 726 -55.41 14.89 -13.59
N VAL A 727 -54.52 14.36 -14.44
CA VAL A 727 -54.17 14.91 -15.76
C VAL A 727 -54.86 14.11 -16.89
N ASN A 728 -55.89 13.32 -16.56
CA ASN A 728 -56.64 12.46 -17.49
C ASN A 728 -55.82 11.33 -18.15
N TYR A 729 -54.76 10.87 -17.50
CA TYR A 729 -54.03 9.67 -17.89
C TYR A 729 -54.43 8.46 -17.04
N PRO A 730 -54.42 7.23 -17.59
CA PRO A 730 -54.73 6.02 -16.81
C PRO A 730 -53.76 5.85 -15.63
N SER A 731 -54.22 5.27 -14.53
CA SER A 731 -53.40 5.00 -13.33
C SER A 731 -52.17 4.14 -13.62
N VAL A 732 -52.23 3.27 -14.64
CA VAL A 732 -51.11 2.44 -15.14
C VAL A 732 -49.94 3.28 -15.67
N SER A 733 -50.16 4.56 -15.98
CA SER A 733 -49.12 5.50 -16.44
C SER A 733 -48.02 5.75 -15.41
N HIS A 734 -48.19 5.34 -14.15
CA HIS A 734 -47.09 5.28 -13.18
C HIS A 734 -45.93 4.37 -13.64
N GLY A 735 -46.18 3.45 -14.58
CA GLY A 735 -45.15 2.62 -15.22
C GLY A 735 -44.13 3.41 -16.05
N LEU A 736 -44.41 4.67 -16.40
CA LEU A 736 -43.46 5.59 -17.04
C LEU A 736 -42.31 6.01 -16.11
N PHE A 737 -42.42 5.73 -14.81
CA PHE A 737 -41.48 6.11 -13.75
C PHE A 737 -40.93 4.84 -13.07
N PRO A 738 -39.95 4.15 -13.69
CA PRO A 738 -39.47 2.84 -13.24
C PRO A 738 -38.89 2.88 -11.81
N ARG A 739 -38.28 4.00 -11.40
CA ARG A 739 -37.71 4.18 -10.04
C ARG A 739 -38.76 4.66 -9.03
N GLY A 740 -39.99 4.93 -9.47
CA GLY A 740 -41.14 5.24 -8.61
C GLY A 740 -40.96 6.54 -7.83
N GLY A 741 -41.17 6.48 -6.50
CA GLY A 741 -41.26 7.67 -5.64
C GLY A 741 -40.03 8.59 -5.66
N ILE A 742 -38.84 8.08 -5.97
CA ILE A 742 -37.62 8.91 -6.06
C ILE A 742 -37.65 9.89 -7.24
N GLU A 743 -38.30 9.54 -8.36
CA GLU A 743 -38.43 10.45 -9.51
C GLU A 743 -39.30 11.65 -9.16
N LEU A 744 -40.34 11.44 -8.35
CA LEU A 744 -41.16 12.51 -7.79
C LEU A 744 -40.37 13.40 -6.82
N VAL A 745 -39.51 12.81 -5.98
CA VAL A 745 -38.62 13.57 -5.08
C VAL A 745 -37.62 14.41 -5.88
N HIS A 746 -37.00 13.86 -6.92
CA HIS A 746 -36.05 14.60 -7.76
C HIS A 746 -36.73 15.75 -8.52
N HIS A 747 -37.95 15.54 -9.02
CA HIS A 747 -38.74 16.59 -9.67
C HIS A 747 -39.06 17.74 -8.72
N PHE A 748 -39.54 17.43 -7.50
CA PHE A 748 -39.77 18.44 -6.47
C PHE A 748 -38.48 19.18 -6.08
N TYR A 749 -37.37 18.45 -5.93
CA TYR A 749 -36.07 19.03 -5.60
C TYR A 749 -35.60 20.02 -6.69
N LYS A 750 -35.73 19.65 -7.96
CA LYS A 750 -35.44 20.51 -9.12
C LYS A 750 -36.31 21.77 -9.11
N GLN A 751 -37.62 21.64 -8.86
CA GLN A 751 -38.53 22.78 -8.77
C GLN A 751 -38.15 23.73 -7.63
N CYS A 752 -37.73 23.21 -6.47
CA CYS A 752 -37.26 24.03 -5.35
C CYS A 752 -35.96 24.78 -5.69
N ASN A 753 -35.03 24.13 -6.39
CA ASN A 753 -33.78 24.77 -6.81
C ASN A 753 -34.03 25.88 -7.84
N LEU A 754 -34.95 25.68 -8.79
CA LEU A 754 -35.34 26.73 -9.73
C LEU A 754 -35.95 27.95 -9.01
N LYS A 755 -36.86 27.73 -8.05
CA LYS A 755 -37.41 28.81 -7.21
C LYS A 755 -36.34 29.53 -6.40
N LEU A 756 -35.35 28.80 -5.89
CA LEU A 756 -34.20 29.38 -5.20
C LEU A 756 -33.39 30.27 -6.14
N ILE A 757 -33.08 29.80 -7.36
CA ILE A 757 -32.33 30.60 -8.34
C ILE A 757 -33.09 31.88 -8.70
N ASP A 758 -34.40 31.82 -8.90
CA ASP A 758 -35.21 33.00 -9.19
C ASP A 758 -35.22 34.00 -8.03
N TYR A 759 -35.30 33.51 -6.79
CA TYR A 759 -35.13 34.33 -5.58
C TYR A 759 -33.75 34.99 -5.52
N LEU A 760 -32.68 34.23 -5.76
CA LEU A 760 -31.30 34.74 -5.74
C LEU A 760 -31.06 35.79 -6.84
N LYS A 761 -31.63 35.60 -8.03
CA LYS A 761 -31.58 36.59 -9.13
C LYS A 761 -32.27 37.90 -8.76
N GLN A 762 -33.42 37.84 -8.08
CA GLN A 762 -34.13 39.04 -7.63
C GLN A 762 -33.33 39.81 -6.58
N GLU A 763 -32.73 39.12 -5.62
CA GLU A 763 -31.91 39.72 -4.55
C GLU A 763 -30.56 40.29 -5.06
N THR A 764 -30.11 39.89 -6.25
CA THR A 764 -28.82 40.32 -6.84
C THR A 764 -28.96 41.24 -8.05
N ALA A 765 -30.18 41.55 -8.50
CA ALA A 765 -30.43 42.32 -9.71
C ALA A 765 -29.85 43.75 -9.70
N ASP A 766 -29.79 44.38 -8.52
CA ASP A 766 -29.38 45.79 -8.36
C ASP A 766 -28.02 45.96 -7.67
N VAL A 767 -27.30 44.88 -7.37
CA VAL A 767 -26.08 44.91 -6.55
C VAL A 767 -24.94 44.13 -7.20
N GLU A 768 -23.88 44.83 -7.65
CA GLU A 768 -22.69 44.19 -8.25
C GLU A 768 -21.90 43.30 -7.27
N LYS A 769 -22.01 43.56 -5.95
CA LYS A 769 -21.35 42.77 -4.91
C LYS A 769 -22.13 42.78 -3.60
N VAL A 770 -22.54 41.59 -3.15
CA VAL A 770 -23.25 41.40 -1.89
C VAL A 770 -22.38 41.86 -0.70
N PRO A 771 -22.84 42.83 0.14
CA PRO A 771 -22.04 43.35 1.25
C PRO A 771 -21.72 42.32 2.32
N ASN A 772 -22.69 41.45 2.66
CA ASN A 772 -22.56 40.40 3.67
C ASN A 772 -22.85 39.00 3.09
N PRO A 773 -21.83 38.28 2.56
CA PRO A 773 -22.01 36.96 1.97
C PRO A 773 -22.58 35.91 2.94
N SER A 774 -22.21 35.97 4.22
CA SER A 774 -22.70 35.03 5.25
C SER A 774 -24.20 35.22 5.51
N GLU A 775 -24.66 36.47 5.64
CA GLU A 775 -26.08 36.77 5.86
C GLU A 775 -26.92 36.42 4.63
N PHE A 776 -26.39 36.66 3.43
CA PHE A 776 -27.00 36.25 2.17
C PHE A 776 -27.17 34.74 2.08
N ALA A 777 -26.11 33.97 2.35
CA ALA A 777 -26.16 32.51 2.36
C ALA A 777 -27.16 31.98 3.40
N ARG A 778 -27.25 32.63 4.58
CA ARG A 778 -28.25 32.31 5.61
C ARG A 778 -29.68 32.49 5.09
N LYS A 779 -29.98 33.64 4.46
CA LYS A 779 -31.30 33.93 3.88
C LYS A 779 -31.65 32.97 2.74
N ALA A 780 -30.68 32.62 1.89
CA ALA A 780 -30.84 31.65 0.82
C ALA A 780 -31.20 30.25 1.33
N ILE A 781 -30.49 29.76 2.37
CA ILE A 781 -30.81 28.48 3.00
C ILE A 781 -32.19 28.54 3.67
N GLN A 782 -32.52 29.63 4.36
CA GLN A 782 -33.83 29.82 4.99
C GLN A 782 -34.97 29.75 3.97
N PHE A 783 -34.85 30.48 2.85
CA PHE A 783 -35.80 30.43 1.76
C PHE A 783 -35.93 29.00 1.21
N ARG A 784 -34.81 28.34 0.93
CA ARG A 784 -34.82 26.97 0.39
C ARG A 784 -35.48 25.95 1.33
N LEU A 785 -35.30 26.10 2.64
CA LEU A 785 -35.92 25.25 3.66
C LEU A 785 -37.42 25.54 3.82
N SER A 786 -37.85 26.80 3.72
CA SER A 786 -39.29 27.14 3.76
C SER A 786 -40.10 26.48 2.63
N LEU A 787 -39.48 26.20 1.48
CA LEU A 787 -40.14 25.47 0.39
C LEU A 787 -40.51 24.03 0.76
N LEU A 788 -39.93 23.47 1.82
CA LEU A 788 -40.20 22.11 2.30
C LEU A 788 -41.42 22.04 3.24
N GLU A 789 -41.87 23.18 3.78
CA GLU A 789 -42.96 23.27 4.77
C GLU A 789 -44.22 22.50 4.36
N PRO A 790 -44.73 22.59 3.11
CA PRO A 790 -45.95 21.87 2.70
C PRO A 790 -45.81 20.33 2.71
N TYR A 791 -44.59 19.81 2.74
CA TYR A 791 -44.28 18.37 2.59
C TYR A 791 -43.53 17.78 3.79
N LEU A 792 -43.32 18.57 4.85
CA LEU A 792 -42.44 18.20 5.96
C LEU A 792 -42.82 16.87 6.63
N LYS A 793 -44.12 16.57 6.72
CA LYS A 793 -44.66 15.32 7.29
C LYS A 793 -44.08 14.06 6.64
N TYR A 794 -43.87 14.07 5.32
CA TYR A 794 -43.31 12.93 4.56
C TYR A 794 -41.88 13.19 4.08
N TRP A 795 -41.27 14.31 4.45
CA TRP A 795 -39.88 14.62 4.06
C TRP A 795 -38.84 13.62 4.61
N PRO A 796 -39.00 13.02 5.82
CA PRO A 796 -38.11 11.94 6.26
C PRO A 796 -38.10 10.73 5.30
N GLN A 797 -39.26 10.40 4.70
CA GLN A 797 -39.37 9.34 3.69
C GLN A 797 -38.59 9.72 2.42
N ALA A 798 -38.68 10.96 1.96
CA ALA A 798 -37.91 11.44 0.81
C ALA A 798 -36.39 11.41 1.08
N LEU A 799 -35.95 11.82 2.27
CA LEU A 799 -34.54 11.75 2.68
C LEU A 799 -34.03 10.30 2.71
N GLY A 800 -34.85 9.36 3.22
CA GLY A 800 -34.54 7.93 3.17
C GLY A 800 -34.36 7.42 1.75
N LEU A 801 -35.26 7.80 0.82
CA LEU A 801 -35.16 7.41 -0.60
C LEU A 801 -33.91 8.00 -1.28
N MET A 802 -33.55 9.25 -0.98
CA MET A 802 -32.35 9.91 -1.51
C MET A 802 -31.05 9.31 -0.97
N ALA A 803 -31.07 8.77 0.27
CA ALA A 803 -29.91 8.18 0.91
C ALA A 803 -29.59 6.74 0.44
N LEU A 804 -30.50 6.09 -0.28
CA LEU A 804 -30.26 4.74 -0.80
C LEU A 804 -29.08 4.74 -1.80
N PRO A 805 -28.21 3.71 -1.79
CA PRO A 805 -27.03 3.64 -2.66
C PRO A 805 -27.25 3.97 -4.14
N PRO A 806 -28.31 3.48 -4.83
CA PRO A 806 -28.54 3.82 -6.25
C PRO A 806 -28.95 5.29 -6.49
N ASN A 807 -29.43 6.00 -5.48
CA ASN A 807 -29.93 7.37 -5.59
C ASN A 807 -28.97 8.41 -4.97
N ALA A 808 -28.04 7.96 -4.14
CA ALA A 808 -27.11 8.81 -3.40
C ALA A 808 -26.21 9.67 -4.31
N PRO A 809 -25.64 9.19 -5.43
CA PRO A 809 -24.83 10.03 -6.32
C PRO A 809 -25.58 11.23 -6.88
N HIS A 810 -26.79 10.99 -7.41
CA HIS A 810 -27.63 12.04 -7.99
C HIS A 810 -28.14 13.02 -6.92
N SER A 811 -28.52 12.51 -5.75
CA SER A 811 -28.95 13.33 -4.62
C SER A 811 -27.81 14.21 -4.08
N LEU A 812 -26.58 13.70 -4.05
CA LEU A 812 -25.40 14.48 -3.67
C LEU A 812 -25.07 15.56 -4.71
N ALA A 813 -25.12 15.22 -6.01
CA ALA A 813 -24.92 16.19 -7.08
C ALA A 813 -25.90 17.37 -6.95
N ASN A 814 -27.18 17.10 -6.69
CA ASN A 814 -28.20 18.13 -6.50
C ASN A 814 -27.92 19.06 -5.31
N VAL A 815 -27.36 18.54 -4.21
CA VAL A 815 -26.96 19.34 -3.03
C VAL A 815 -25.74 20.20 -3.34
N LEU A 816 -24.77 19.65 -4.07
CA LEU A 816 -23.59 20.39 -4.47
C LEU A 816 -23.93 21.52 -5.45
N THR A 817 -24.81 21.29 -6.42
CA THR A 817 -25.31 22.34 -7.34
C THR A 817 -26.04 23.44 -6.57
N LEU A 818 -26.93 23.08 -5.63
CA LEU A 818 -27.63 24.07 -4.80
C LEU A 818 -26.67 24.97 -4.03
N VAL A 819 -25.61 24.39 -3.46
CA VAL A 819 -24.62 25.14 -2.69
C VAL A 819 -23.72 25.97 -3.60
N ASP A 820 -23.39 25.44 -4.79
CA ASP A 820 -22.64 26.17 -5.81
C ASP A 820 -23.40 27.40 -6.28
N ASP A 821 -24.70 27.28 -6.55
CA ASP A 821 -25.58 28.40 -6.92
C ASP A 821 -25.58 29.47 -5.81
N ILE A 822 -25.76 29.08 -4.54
CA ILE A 822 -25.75 30.04 -3.42
C ILE A 822 -24.39 30.76 -3.33
N CYS A 823 -23.28 30.04 -3.45
CA CYS A 823 -21.94 30.62 -3.44
C CYS A 823 -21.69 31.56 -4.63
N TYR A 824 -22.19 31.20 -5.81
CA TYR A 824 -22.07 32.01 -7.03
C TYR A 824 -22.78 33.36 -6.86
N TYR A 825 -24.05 33.36 -6.45
CA TYR A 825 -24.81 34.59 -6.22
C TYR A 825 -24.32 35.38 -4.98
N ALA A 826 -23.67 34.72 -4.02
CA ALA A 826 -22.98 35.39 -2.90
C ALA A 826 -21.69 36.13 -3.33
N GLY A 827 -21.28 36.03 -4.60
CA GLY A 827 -20.11 36.72 -5.15
C GLY A 827 -18.77 36.02 -4.91
N ASP A 828 -18.78 34.72 -4.59
CA ASP A 828 -17.56 33.95 -4.38
C ASP A 828 -16.85 33.65 -5.71
N ARG A 829 -15.71 34.31 -5.93
CA ARG A 829 -14.81 34.11 -7.10
C ARG A 829 -13.56 33.29 -6.76
N SER A 830 -13.54 32.60 -5.62
CA SER A 830 -12.39 31.76 -5.23
C SER A 830 -12.19 30.59 -6.21
N VAL A 831 -10.94 30.23 -6.50
CA VAL A 831 -10.58 29.10 -7.37
C VAL A 831 -9.68 28.08 -6.61
N ASP A 832 -9.24 28.44 -5.40
CA ASP A 832 -8.33 27.67 -4.56
C ASP A 832 -9.07 26.79 -3.52
N PHE A 833 -8.37 26.19 -2.55
CA PHE A 833 -8.95 25.35 -1.49
C PHE A 833 -10.16 25.96 -0.74
N ASN A 834 -10.22 27.29 -0.65
CA ASN A 834 -11.36 28.03 -0.10
C ASN A 834 -12.68 27.71 -0.85
N TRP A 835 -12.59 27.41 -2.15
CA TRP A 835 -13.72 26.97 -2.98
C TRP A 835 -14.37 25.68 -2.45
N TYR A 836 -13.55 24.70 -2.08
CA TYR A 836 -14.01 23.40 -1.55
C TYR A 836 -14.53 23.55 -0.12
N THR A 837 -13.79 24.26 0.73
CA THR A 837 -14.13 24.43 2.15
C THR A 837 -15.47 25.13 2.33
N ARG A 838 -15.74 26.17 1.53
CA ARG A 838 -17.00 26.92 1.60
C ARG A 838 -18.20 26.08 1.13
N ARG A 839 -18.05 25.31 0.05
CA ARG A 839 -19.13 24.45 -0.46
C ARG A 839 -19.43 23.26 0.45
N ILE A 840 -18.40 22.60 0.99
CA ILE A 840 -18.61 21.49 1.92
C ILE A 840 -19.19 22.00 3.24
N GLY A 841 -18.69 23.12 3.74
CA GLY A 841 -19.23 23.78 4.93
C GLY A 841 -20.71 24.14 4.74
N LEU A 842 -21.06 24.81 3.65
CA LEU A 842 -22.44 25.23 3.37
C LEU A 842 -23.37 24.04 3.12
N ALA A 843 -22.91 22.98 2.45
CA ALA A 843 -23.67 21.74 2.28
C ALA A 843 -23.96 21.06 3.63
N CYS A 844 -22.98 21.04 4.54
CA CYS A 844 -23.15 20.50 5.88
C CYS A 844 -24.14 21.33 6.70
N ILE A 845 -24.06 22.66 6.62
CA ILE A 845 -25.00 23.57 7.30
C ILE A 845 -26.41 23.36 6.76
N TYR A 846 -26.60 23.34 5.44
CA TYR A 846 -27.90 23.06 4.81
C TYR A 846 -28.48 21.72 5.29
N LYS A 847 -27.69 20.64 5.25
CA LYS A 847 -28.17 19.30 5.64
C LYS A 847 -28.44 19.15 7.13
N THR A 848 -27.62 19.74 7.99
CA THR A 848 -27.87 19.71 9.43
C THR A 848 -29.07 20.56 9.82
N ALA A 849 -29.28 21.70 9.17
CA ALA A 849 -30.49 22.51 9.34
C ALA A 849 -31.75 21.80 8.80
N GLU A 850 -31.65 21.13 7.64
CA GLU A 850 -32.73 20.30 7.07
C GLU A 850 -33.15 19.18 8.03
N LEU A 851 -32.17 18.47 8.63
CA LEU A 851 -32.45 17.42 9.62
C LEU A 851 -33.04 17.99 10.92
N TYR A 852 -32.58 19.15 11.36
CA TYR A 852 -33.10 19.82 12.55
C TYR A 852 -34.56 20.26 12.35
N MET A 853 -34.88 20.79 11.16
CA MET A 853 -36.24 21.23 10.80
C MET A 853 -37.28 20.10 10.90
N LEU A 854 -36.89 18.85 10.61
CA LEU A 854 -37.78 17.69 10.73
C LEU A 854 -38.30 17.45 12.15
N GLN A 855 -37.54 17.89 13.16
CA GLN A 855 -37.84 17.66 14.58
C GLN A 855 -38.40 18.93 15.26
N ASP A 856 -38.45 20.05 14.54
CA ASP A 856 -38.84 21.33 15.10
C ASP A 856 -40.37 21.53 15.05
N THR A 857 -40.96 21.67 16.23
CA THR A 857 -42.40 21.94 16.42
C THR A 857 -42.68 23.38 16.88
N SER A 858 -41.67 24.26 16.86
CA SER A 858 -41.84 25.67 17.22
C SER A 858 -42.65 26.44 16.17
N ALA A 859 -43.36 27.50 16.60
CA ALA A 859 -44.13 28.34 15.70
C ALA A 859 -43.22 28.98 14.65
N GLY A 860 -43.55 28.79 13.37
CA GLY A 860 -42.76 29.33 12.25
C GLY A 860 -41.32 28.81 12.16
N PHE A 861 -41.01 27.65 12.75
CA PHE A 861 -39.67 27.04 12.78
C PHE A 861 -38.58 27.94 13.41
N GLU A 862 -38.94 28.76 14.39
CA GLU A 862 -38.03 29.69 15.07
C GLU A 862 -36.75 29.01 15.59
N LYS A 863 -36.85 27.79 16.14
CA LYS A 863 -35.69 27.04 16.63
C LYS A 863 -34.77 26.60 15.50
N THR A 864 -35.30 26.25 14.34
CA THR A 864 -34.51 25.93 13.13
C THR A 864 -33.75 27.14 12.64
N TRP A 865 -34.37 28.32 12.64
CA TRP A 865 -33.70 29.55 12.21
C TRP A 865 -32.58 29.98 13.16
N LYS A 866 -32.80 29.88 14.48
CA LYS A 866 -31.74 30.07 15.48
C LYS A 866 -30.62 29.04 15.37
N PHE A 867 -30.95 27.78 15.06
CA PHE A 867 -29.95 26.74 14.82
C PHE A 867 -29.09 27.06 13.59
N LEU A 868 -29.71 27.49 12.49
CA LEU A 868 -29.02 27.90 11.27
C LEU A 868 -28.09 29.09 11.52
N GLU A 869 -28.56 30.12 12.23
CA GLU A 869 -27.76 31.28 12.60
C GLU A 869 -26.50 30.88 13.38
N ARG A 870 -26.65 30.08 14.44
CA ARG A 870 -25.51 29.55 15.21
C ARG A 870 -24.53 28.75 14.35
N ARG A 871 -25.01 27.93 13.42
CA ARG A 871 -24.16 27.14 12.52
C ARG A 871 -23.38 28.02 11.54
N MET A 872 -23.98 29.11 11.07
CA MET A 872 -23.30 30.10 10.22
C MET A 872 -22.23 30.87 11.00
N GLU A 873 -22.50 31.24 12.25
CA GLU A 873 -21.52 31.87 13.14
C GLU A 873 -20.33 30.95 13.44
N GLU A 874 -20.58 29.70 13.83
CA GLU A 874 -19.53 28.69 14.06
C GLU A 874 -18.67 28.45 12.82
N ALA A 875 -19.28 28.39 11.63
CA ALA A 875 -18.55 28.24 10.38
C ALA A 875 -17.65 29.45 10.09
N SER A 876 -18.08 30.67 10.44
CA SER A 876 -17.26 31.87 10.31
C SER A 876 -16.07 31.87 11.27
N LEU A 877 -16.26 31.43 12.52
CA LEU A 877 -15.20 31.31 13.52
C LEU A 877 -14.17 30.25 13.14
N VAL A 878 -14.63 29.11 12.63
CA VAL A 878 -13.76 28.04 12.12
C VAL A 878 -13.00 28.52 10.89
N HIS A 879 -13.63 29.26 9.97
CA HIS A 879 -12.94 29.85 8.83
C HIS A 879 -11.86 30.84 9.27
N GLU A 880 -12.15 31.72 10.24
CA GLU A 880 -11.19 32.69 10.78
C GLU A 880 -10.01 32.00 11.48
N PHE A 881 -10.28 30.95 12.27
CA PHE A 881 -9.26 30.13 12.90
C PHE A 881 -8.37 29.41 11.88
N LEU A 882 -8.97 28.85 10.82
CA LEU A 882 -8.26 28.17 9.74
C LEU A 882 -7.40 29.14 8.93
N VAL A 883 -7.89 30.34 8.63
CA VAL A 883 -7.09 31.37 7.93
C VAL A 883 -5.91 31.85 8.78
N LYS A 884 -6.04 31.83 10.12
CA LYS A 884 -4.98 32.23 11.06
C LYS A 884 -3.95 31.14 11.36
N SER A 885 -4.20 29.88 10.98
CA SER A 885 -3.32 28.73 11.31
C SER A 885 -2.86 28.01 10.05
N GLU A 886 -1.62 28.26 9.62
CA GLU A 886 -1.03 27.65 8.41
C GLU A 886 -1.01 26.12 8.48
N ASP A 887 -0.67 25.53 9.63
CA ASP A 887 -0.60 24.07 9.82
C ASP A 887 -1.97 23.39 9.69
N ALA A 888 -3.03 24.02 10.20
CA ALA A 888 -4.38 23.48 10.14
C ALA A 888 -4.94 23.47 8.71
N THR A 889 -4.54 24.44 7.88
CA THR A 889 -4.96 24.50 6.46
C THR A 889 -4.40 23.34 5.65
N HIS A 890 -3.14 22.93 5.87
CA HIS A 890 -2.49 21.87 5.11
C HIS A 890 -3.06 20.47 5.44
N HIS A 891 -3.38 20.23 6.71
CA HIS A 891 -4.02 18.98 7.13
C HIS A 891 -5.46 18.84 6.63
N LEU A 892 -6.23 19.94 6.64
CA LEU A 892 -7.59 19.94 6.11
C LEU A 892 -7.61 19.85 4.59
N GLN A 893 -6.66 20.47 3.88
CA GLN A 893 -6.48 20.35 2.42
C GLN A 893 -6.35 18.90 1.98
N ASN A 894 -5.49 18.15 2.65
CA ASN A 894 -5.29 16.75 2.35
C ASN A 894 -6.52 15.91 2.74
N ALA A 895 -7.11 16.14 3.91
CA ALA A 895 -8.27 15.37 4.38
C ALA A 895 -9.52 15.59 3.53
N VAL A 896 -9.83 16.84 3.17
CA VAL A 896 -10.99 17.22 2.36
C VAL A 896 -10.77 16.85 0.89
N GLY A 897 -9.56 17.10 0.35
CA GLY A 897 -9.19 16.70 -1.00
C GLY A 897 -9.31 15.19 -1.20
N SER A 898 -8.79 14.39 -0.25
CA SER A 898 -8.92 12.94 -0.26
C SER A 898 -10.35 12.46 -0.05
N ALA A 899 -11.09 13.01 0.92
CA ALA A 899 -12.49 12.60 1.13
C ALA A 899 -13.37 12.91 -0.09
N PHE A 900 -13.14 14.04 -0.76
CA PHE A 900 -13.86 14.43 -1.98
C PHE A 900 -13.47 13.56 -3.18
N THR A 901 -12.17 13.26 -3.39
CA THR A 901 -11.76 12.34 -4.46
C THR A 901 -12.23 10.91 -4.22
N THR A 902 -12.19 10.44 -2.97
CA THR A 902 -12.74 9.13 -2.60
C THR A 902 -14.25 9.08 -2.80
N ALA A 903 -15.01 10.10 -2.37
CA ALA A 903 -16.44 10.18 -2.63
C ALA A 903 -16.75 10.27 -4.13
N ARG A 904 -15.97 11.05 -4.90
CA ARG A 904 -16.11 11.18 -6.37
C ARG A 904 -15.90 9.83 -7.07
N ASN A 905 -14.86 9.11 -6.69
CA ASN A 905 -14.52 7.81 -7.27
C ASN A 905 -15.51 6.71 -6.86
N ILE A 906 -16.06 6.77 -5.64
CA ILE A 906 -17.10 5.84 -5.17
C ILE A 906 -18.46 6.11 -5.82
N LEU A 907 -18.76 7.37 -6.16
CA LEU A 907 -20.09 7.78 -6.64
C LEU A 907 -20.20 7.91 -8.16
N GLY A 908 -19.13 7.67 -8.93
CA GLY A 908 -19.17 7.66 -10.40
C GLY A 908 -19.55 9.02 -11.03
N LEU A 909 -19.29 10.12 -10.33
CA LEU A 909 -19.62 11.48 -10.80
C LEU A 909 -18.59 11.96 -11.82
N ASN A 910 -18.77 11.64 -13.09
CA ASN A 910 -18.17 12.38 -14.21
C ASN A 910 -19.06 13.60 -14.49
N PHE A 911 -18.60 14.79 -14.08
CA PHE A 911 -19.21 16.03 -14.53
C PHE A 911 -18.65 16.36 -15.91
N ASP A 912 -19.44 16.13 -16.95
CA ASP A 912 -19.29 16.86 -18.21
C ASP A 912 -19.73 18.30 -17.95
N ARG A 913 -18.76 19.20 -17.79
CA ARG A 913 -19.04 20.63 -17.84
C ARG A 913 -19.33 21.00 -19.29
N ARG A 914 -20.55 21.45 -19.54
CA ARG A 914 -20.90 22.28 -20.71
C ARG A 914 -20.42 23.70 -20.51
#